data_AF-A0A9W5W6L3-F1
#
_entry.id   AF-A0A9W5W6L3-F1
#
_cell.length_a   1.000
_cell.length_b   1.000
_cell.length_c   1.000
_cell.angle_alpha   90.00
_cell.angle_beta   90.00
_cell.angle_gamma   90.00
#
_symmetry.space_group_name_H-M   'P 1'
#
loop_
_entity.id
_entity.type
_entity.pdbx_description
1 polymer ?
#
loop_
_entity_poly.entity_id
_entity_poly.type
_entity_poly.pdbx_seq_one_letter_code
_entity_poly.pdbx_strand_id
1 'polypeptide(L)'
;MKKHIAAWLMLCLVLGVTVVPGGGYAAETSIVNYAVENGDLAEGLRGWDTGDASKFTTEQHLTLKQGAALWRPIAITGGEGAPSAGDTVYARATVVLNSDVTVDDNVLIRMNAGGTLAEINDFTGVERGREVELTTRFIGDGGVIPAGQSDLWIEIHNDTPGTIELAKLEVWGERDEDGAGGAAAVIKPYATYDFAEGMAGWEHNGADKSYLTGSLLMQPGAAAWRSVPFGSGNDRPAAGDKVSVRTELFAADGVNRTDGVFVRVHDAKGTQIDVDNIADTPRGVWFEARDASRSNGGVLRDDASEIWIELHNETDKPVRIRNVAISAEREESMTKYDVNGDGTVDELDEQALQAMVDRGGAGEADLRFDYDADGELTGKDVSFFRKYGLKRADEVYLNLKHFNFMNEKITLDGVPMFVTHLYSEPIDRGDLTKGYEWVGDPQEGFSAVDDVSRAVIAYVEHYKTYGDAYSYDMIKRGLEFLMWMQYEDGDFDNFVAKDPDGTIYVKDSQSSQKSFSWWAVRAYEAMGTALPQLADADAALAERVEDRLELSLNRLKQKTDPAYGEYYTVGDVKAAKWLLMGDVWVSSLAVNALKQHYDAASDPAVKAAIRDSMRKLGEGIYLAQGGSSFRDFPYGGIMHLYNGSTNPDLWEEWGSIQVRALAFAGQIAGERQWIETAELAADSFLSDLLISGRAEKLSPNKKPYPLINYGTASYVDNLLALYEVTGKEKYAALAGIAGSWWTGNNVRNFPMFDQKNGYAYDGLYVTEVNINSGGESVDEALRALLRIQKNPVARSYLQGVTTSAVKAATIEIEKLYMDAAPPDSQVALPDGELNAPEKALVTQAADSGTDEAKIYADALQVGAGTEIYPGWKGQQTVFVVANGHNNIRLIDGGSIASEIPVGGGEGQFAVGDSVKLQFNGRIEFDTALRAEVAAVDSAGAETIVADANDMRYHARTWYSGVGAVKTTPRAAIPAGTVKLVVRFIVDVNNPNPHEGYASIADVKIFKMSVPEVRYANPDVSGGGYVGMPVGQSKTYTVTVPQTGVYDIMLSSVAAGGEGSASKVAVGFDEGAVLTVPLSGAPEGRVTMKRIGTVTLAAGEHELHLANPSDSATANIDALVLYPVETSLVVSTPNGRQTAVVRDSVSGTLFVGTPEQATTRDRIALERGNETVSPGKKAAVAGKVTDAFGKVVSGRKLTITVGGRSAQATTSKNGEFKAVVKLPDTIGLGRHRVTVTSASGEGTAWIEVAAKSGDRDHDGDDDRARERE
;
A
#
# COMPACT_ATOMS: atom_id res chain seq x y z
N MET A 1 -18.73 25.76 -66.06
CA MET A 1 -18.07 25.09 -64.91
C MET A 1 -18.23 25.94 -63.65
N LYS A 2 -19.41 25.85 -63.03
CA LYS A 2 -19.76 26.38 -61.68
C LYS A 2 -21.18 25.87 -61.30
N LYS A 3 -21.56 24.69 -61.81
CA LYS A 3 -22.88 24.06 -61.63
C LYS A 3 -22.84 22.55 -61.36
N HIS A 4 -21.66 21.99 -61.04
CA HIS A 4 -21.53 20.56 -60.70
C HIS A 4 -20.99 20.29 -59.27
N ILE A 5 -20.83 21.34 -58.45
CA ILE A 5 -20.36 21.18 -57.05
C ILE A 5 -21.52 21.14 -56.04
N ALA A 6 -22.73 21.56 -56.44
CA ALA A 6 -23.90 21.55 -55.54
C ALA A 6 -24.62 20.19 -55.43
N ALA A 7 -24.28 19.20 -56.26
CA ALA A 7 -24.93 17.88 -56.28
C ALA A 7 -24.18 16.79 -55.48
N TRP A 8 -22.94 17.04 -55.05
CA TRP A 8 -22.16 16.09 -54.24
C TRP A 8 -22.27 16.31 -52.73
N LEU A 9 -22.84 17.44 -52.29
CA LEU A 9 -23.01 17.77 -50.87
C LEU A 9 -24.35 17.28 -50.26
N MET A 10 -25.25 16.69 -51.04
CA MET A 10 -26.51 16.10 -50.55
C MET A 10 -26.51 14.55 -50.48
N LEU A 11 -25.40 13.88 -50.84
CA LEU A 11 -25.28 12.41 -50.77
C LEU A 11 -24.31 11.93 -49.67
N CYS A 12 -23.96 12.80 -48.71
CA CYS A 12 -23.15 12.44 -47.54
C CYS A 12 -23.94 12.54 -46.21
N LEU A 13 -25.28 12.58 -46.27
CA LEU A 13 -26.16 12.67 -45.10
C LEU A 13 -26.90 11.35 -44.78
N VAL A 14 -26.51 10.24 -45.40
CA VAL A 14 -26.94 8.88 -45.03
C VAL A 14 -25.72 7.98 -45.23
N LEU A 15 -25.29 7.28 -44.17
CA LEU A 15 -24.06 6.46 -44.04
C LEU A 15 -22.80 7.21 -43.58
N GLY A 16 -22.87 7.82 -42.39
CA GLY A 16 -21.70 7.90 -41.52
C GLY A 16 -21.58 6.57 -40.78
N VAL A 17 -20.90 5.58 -41.36
CA VAL A 17 -20.36 4.47 -40.58
C VAL A 17 -19.14 5.04 -39.87
N THR A 18 -19.35 5.58 -38.67
CA THR A 18 -18.30 5.56 -37.66
C THR A 18 -17.96 4.10 -37.45
N VAL A 19 -16.80 3.66 -37.95
CA VAL A 19 -16.14 2.49 -37.37
C VAL A 19 -15.63 2.96 -36.03
N VAL A 20 -16.52 2.91 -35.04
CA VAL A 20 -16.14 2.77 -33.64
C VAL A 20 -15.36 1.46 -33.59
N PRO A 21 -14.18 1.37 -32.94
CA PRO A 21 -13.59 0.08 -32.62
C PRO A 21 -14.68 -0.72 -31.91
N GLY A 22 -15.11 -1.82 -32.53
CA GLY A 22 -16.20 -2.64 -32.02
C GLY A 22 -15.92 -2.96 -30.55
N GLY A 23 -16.92 -2.74 -29.70
CA GLY A 23 -16.85 -2.99 -28.28
C GLY A 23 -16.27 -4.37 -28.02
N GLY A 24 -15.17 -4.41 -27.27
CA GLY A 24 -14.66 -5.65 -26.74
C GLY A 24 -15.73 -6.25 -25.85
N TYR A 25 -16.18 -7.45 -26.20
CA TYR A 25 -16.91 -8.29 -25.27
C TYR A 25 -15.93 -8.68 -24.16
N ALA A 26 -15.81 -7.81 -23.15
CA ALA A 26 -15.35 -8.24 -21.84
C ALA A 26 -16.24 -9.42 -21.40
N ALA A 27 -15.83 -10.23 -20.43
CA ALA A 27 -16.74 -11.17 -19.77
C ALA A 27 -17.94 -10.37 -19.21
N GLU A 28 -19.02 -10.23 -20.00
CA GLU A 28 -20.12 -9.33 -19.70
C GLU A 28 -20.93 -9.98 -18.59
N THR A 29 -20.63 -9.55 -17.37
CA THR A 29 -21.59 -9.61 -16.29
C THR A 29 -22.52 -8.44 -16.53
N SER A 30 -23.75 -8.72 -16.95
CA SER A 30 -24.79 -7.70 -17.05
C SER A 30 -25.22 -7.32 -15.64
N ILE A 31 -25.27 -6.02 -15.33
CA ILE A 31 -25.92 -5.56 -14.10
C ILE A 31 -27.42 -5.57 -14.36
N VAL A 32 -28.11 -6.49 -13.69
CA VAL A 32 -29.56 -6.58 -13.74
C VAL A 32 -30.12 -5.93 -12.50
N ASN A 33 -30.99 -4.94 -12.67
CA ASN A 33 -31.72 -4.34 -11.57
C ASN A 33 -33.04 -5.08 -11.38
N TYR A 34 -33.29 -5.59 -10.18
CA TYR A 34 -34.54 -6.23 -9.85
C TYR A 34 -35.51 -5.19 -9.31
N ALA A 35 -36.67 -5.10 -9.96
CA ALA A 35 -37.75 -4.26 -9.47
C ALA A 35 -38.26 -4.84 -8.15
N VAL A 36 -38.05 -4.10 -7.06
CA VAL A 36 -38.75 -4.35 -5.79
C VAL A 36 -40.09 -3.65 -5.88
N GLU A 37 -41.18 -4.41 -5.87
CA GLU A 37 -42.52 -3.83 -5.86
C GLU A 37 -42.69 -3.01 -4.58
N ASN A 38 -42.95 -1.69 -4.73
CA ASN A 38 -42.93 -0.72 -3.63
C ASN A 38 -41.57 -0.65 -2.91
N GLY A 39 -40.48 -0.59 -3.69
CA GLY A 39 -39.11 -0.35 -3.21
C GLY A 39 -38.79 1.12 -2.93
N ASP A 40 -39.58 2.05 -3.50
CA ASP A 40 -39.67 3.42 -2.99
C ASP A 40 -40.67 3.42 -1.83
N LEU A 41 -40.17 3.70 -0.63
CA LEU A 41 -40.92 3.60 0.61
C LEU A 41 -41.65 4.91 0.95
N ALA A 42 -41.67 5.88 0.03
CA ALA A 42 -42.40 7.15 0.17
C ALA A 42 -43.93 7.00 0.29
N GLU A 43 -44.50 5.87 -0.16
CA GLU A 43 -45.93 5.53 0.02
C GLU A 43 -46.19 4.61 1.23
N GLY A 44 -45.16 4.33 2.04
CA GLY A 44 -45.22 3.39 3.15
C GLY A 44 -44.98 1.93 2.73
N LEU A 45 -45.43 0.98 3.55
CA LEU A 45 -45.18 -0.46 3.41
C LEU A 45 -46.20 -1.18 2.52
N ARG A 46 -46.66 -0.57 1.41
CA ARG A 46 -47.71 -1.14 0.57
C ARG A 46 -47.27 -2.47 -0.05
N GLY A 47 -47.92 -3.57 0.38
CA GLY A 47 -47.63 -4.94 -0.07
C GLY A 47 -46.42 -5.60 0.61
N TRP A 48 -45.87 -4.95 1.63
CA TRP A 48 -44.95 -5.57 2.58
C TRP A 48 -45.74 -6.16 3.75
N ASP A 49 -45.29 -7.31 4.25
CA ASP A 49 -45.79 -7.89 5.50
C ASP A 49 -45.04 -7.26 6.68
N THR A 50 -45.69 -7.10 7.83
CA THR A 50 -45.06 -6.56 9.04
C THR A 50 -45.62 -7.19 10.30
N GLY A 51 -44.77 -7.35 11.32
CA GLY A 51 -45.18 -7.83 12.63
C GLY A 51 -45.93 -6.78 13.47
N ASP A 52 -45.64 -5.49 13.28
CA ASP A 52 -46.27 -4.38 14.00
C ASP A 52 -46.26 -3.10 13.15
N ALA A 53 -47.35 -2.87 12.43
CA ALA A 53 -47.50 -1.72 11.54
C ALA A 53 -47.46 -0.37 12.29
N SER A 54 -47.70 -0.34 13.61
CA SER A 54 -47.67 0.91 14.39
C SER A 54 -46.27 1.47 14.58
N LYS A 55 -45.24 0.67 14.32
CA LYS A 55 -43.82 1.08 14.39
C LYS A 55 -43.31 1.75 13.12
N PHE A 56 -44.15 1.88 12.11
CA PHE A 56 -43.82 2.49 10.83
C PHE A 56 -44.66 3.74 10.62
N THR A 57 -44.03 4.83 10.20
CA THR A 57 -44.73 6.06 9.86
C THR A 57 -44.15 6.62 8.58
N THR A 58 -45.00 6.85 7.58
CA THR A 58 -44.57 7.52 6.35
C THR A 58 -44.51 9.01 6.61
N GLU A 59 -43.39 9.62 6.27
CA GLU A 59 -43.15 11.05 6.40
C GLU A 59 -42.91 11.63 5.02
N GLN A 60 -43.46 12.83 4.78
CA GLN A 60 -43.19 13.59 3.58
C GLN A 60 -42.71 14.98 3.96
N HIS A 61 -41.63 15.40 3.32
CA HIS A 61 -40.98 16.68 3.56
C HIS A 61 -40.73 17.40 2.25
N LEU A 62 -40.82 18.73 2.28
CA LEU A 62 -40.21 19.58 1.27
C LEU A 62 -38.70 19.64 1.52
N THR A 63 -37.92 19.01 0.65
CA THR A 63 -36.46 19.10 0.67
C THR A 63 -36.01 20.38 -0.02
N LEU A 64 -35.13 21.15 0.64
CA LEU A 64 -34.52 22.38 0.16
C LEU A 64 -33.00 22.18 0.08
N LYS A 65 -32.46 22.15 -1.14
CA LYS A 65 -31.01 22.19 -1.38
C LYS A 65 -30.47 23.62 -1.38
N GLN A 66 -29.16 23.79 -1.39
CA GLN A 66 -28.52 25.10 -1.45
C GLN A 66 -29.07 25.93 -2.62
N GLY A 67 -29.43 27.18 -2.33
CA GLY A 67 -30.01 28.13 -3.28
C GLY A 67 -31.46 27.84 -3.66
N ALA A 68 -32.16 26.97 -2.92
CA ALA A 68 -33.60 26.77 -3.08
C ALA A 68 -34.38 28.05 -2.69
N ALA A 69 -35.37 28.42 -3.50
CA ALA A 69 -36.29 29.52 -3.20
C ALA A 69 -37.70 29.21 -3.71
N LEU A 70 -38.70 29.44 -2.86
CA LEU A 70 -40.12 29.27 -3.16
C LEU A 70 -40.92 30.47 -2.66
N TRP A 71 -42.02 30.80 -3.32
CA TRP A 71 -42.87 31.90 -2.89
C TRP A 71 -44.35 31.66 -3.19
N ARG A 72 -45.21 32.25 -2.36
CA ARG A 72 -46.67 32.20 -2.50
C ARG A 72 -47.33 33.43 -1.88
N PRO A 73 -48.31 34.06 -2.56
CA PRO A 73 -49.08 35.16 -1.99
C PRO A 73 -50.30 34.68 -1.19
N ILE A 74 -50.64 35.40 -0.13
CA ILE A 74 -51.95 35.36 0.54
C ILE A 74 -52.62 36.72 0.39
N ALA A 75 -53.82 36.76 -0.20
CA ALA A 75 -54.55 38.00 -0.44
C ALA A 75 -54.97 38.70 0.88
N ILE A 76 -54.64 39.98 1.00
CA ILE A 76 -55.00 40.84 2.14
C ILE A 76 -56.41 41.39 1.91
N THR A 77 -57.43 40.66 2.38
CA THR A 77 -58.84 41.00 2.12
C THR A 77 -59.58 41.55 3.33
N GLY A 78 -59.04 41.41 4.54
CA GLY A 78 -59.75 41.84 5.75
C GLY A 78 -60.86 40.90 6.24
N GLY A 79 -61.09 39.78 5.55
CA GLY A 79 -62.12 38.79 5.90
C GLY A 79 -61.76 37.89 7.08
N GLU A 80 -62.72 37.06 7.52
CA GLU A 80 -62.51 36.05 8.55
C GLU A 80 -61.43 35.04 8.09
N GLY A 81 -60.32 34.94 8.84
CA GLY A 81 -59.18 34.09 8.48
C GLY A 81 -58.24 34.65 7.40
N ALA A 82 -58.39 35.89 6.97
CA ALA A 82 -57.51 36.50 5.97
C ALA A 82 -56.63 37.63 6.56
N PRO A 83 -55.42 37.86 6.00
CA PRO A 83 -54.59 38.99 6.38
C PRO A 83 -55.30 40.33 6.21
N SER A 84 -55.02 41.25 7.14
CA SER A 84 -55.62 42.58 7.17
C SER A 84 -54.54 43.63 7.47
N ALA A 85 -54.58 44.80 6.84
CA ALA A 85 -53.69 45.91 7.19
C ALA A 85 -53.81 46.27 8.68
N GLY A 86 -52.69 46.26 9.41
CA GLY A 86 -52.62 46.43 10.85
C GLY A 86 -52.51 45.13 11.67
N ASP A 87 -52.57 43.95 11.05
CA ASP A 87 -52.26 42.68 11.73
C ASP A 87 -50.73 42.53 11.89
N THR A 88 -50.27 42.04 13.04
CA THR A 88 -48.89 41.59 13.26
C THR A 88 -48.76 40.15 12.79
N VAL A 89 -47.85 39.85 11.87
CA VAL A 89 -47.76 38.53 11.23
C VAL A 89 -46.68 37.64 11.84
N TYR A 90 -46.98 36.35 11.90
CA TYR A 90 -46.09 35.31 12.40
C TYR A 90 -46.13 34.09 11.48
N ALA A 91 -45.03 33.38 11.41
CA ALA A 91 -45.01 32.03 10.88
C ALA A 91 -44.22 31.07 11.77
N ARG A 92 -44.64 29.81 11.78
CA ARG A 92 -43.98 28.70 12.46
C ARG A 92 -43.73 27.57 11.46
N ALA A 93 -42.50 27.08 11.42
CA ALA A 93 -42.03 26.05 10.51
C ALA A 93 -41.53 24.84 11.30
N THR A 94 -41.99 23.64 10.93
CA THR A 94 -41.50 22.36 11.46
C THR A 94 -40.46 21.81 10.49
N VAL A 95 -39.20 21.76 10.93
CA VAL A 95 -38.04 21.52 10.04
C VAL A 95 -37.10 20.46 10.59
N VAL A 96 -36.35 19.81 9.71
CA VAL A 96 -35.11 19.10 10.04
C VAL A 96 -33.96 19.85 9.38
N LEU A 97 -33.03 20.35 10.19
CA LEU A 97 -31.76 20.88 9.71
C LEU A 97 -30.76 19.73 9.64
N ASN A 98 -30.33 19.33 8.46
CA ASN A 98 -29.34 18.26 8.35
C ASN A 98 -27.99 18.71 8.93
N SER A 99 -27.13 17.75 9.29
CA SER A 99 -25.81 18.03 9.87
C SER A 99 -24.84 18.72 8.90
N ASP A 100 -25.14 18.68 7.59
CA ASP A 100 -24.43 19.41 6.55
C ASP A 100 -24.80 20.91 6.50
N VAL A 101 -25.78 21.36 7.30
CA VAL A 101 -26.09 22.78 7.50
C VAL A 101 -25.07 23.40 8.47
N THR A 102 -23.93 23.83 7.90
CA THR A 102 -22.75 24.30 8.64
C THR A 102 -22.76 25.79 9.00
N VAL A 103 -23.70 26.57 8.46
CA VAL A 103 -23.88 28.00 8.79
C VAL A 103 -25.24 28.22 9.43
N ASP A 104 -25.26 29.02 10.50
CA ASP A 104 -26.48 29.37 11.23
C ASP A 104 -27.25 30.53 10.58
N ASP A 105 -26.54 31.34 9.79
CA ASP A 105 -27.13 32.44 9.03
C ASP A 105 -27.82 31.90 7.77
N ASN A 106 -29.14 32.03 7.73
CA ASN A 106 -29.97 31.68 6.58
C ASN A 106 -31.20 32.59 6.59
N VAL A 107 -31.98 32.65 5.52
CA VAL A 107 -33.36 33.15 5.57
C VAL A 107 -34.28 31.99 5.20
N LEU A 108 -34.75 31.22 6.17
CA LEU A 108 -35.60 30.06 5.88
C LEU A 108 -37.00 30.46 5.44
N ILE A 109 -37.64 31.35 6.20
CA ILE A 109 -38.98 31.86 5.91
C ILE A 109 -38.91 33.38 5.94
N ARG A 110 -39.48 34.05 4.95
CA ARG A 110 -39.66 35.50 4.91
C ARG A 110 -41.11 35.85 4.63
N MET A 111 -41.66 36.77 5.41
CA MET A 111 -42.98 37.34 5.21
C MET A 111 -42.86 38.78 4.75
N ASN A 112 -43.51 39.13 3.62
CA ASN A 112 -43.31 40.40 2.95
C ASN A 112 -44.64 41.02 2.47
N ALA A 113 -44.88 42.28 2.82
CA ALA A 113 -45.98 43.08 2.26
C ALA A 113 -45.54 44.54 2.10
N GLY A 114 -44.99 44.87 0.93
CA GLY A 114 -44.37 46.19 0.66
C GLY A 114 -42.98 46.38 1.28
N GLY A 115 -42.48 45.38 2.00
CA GLY A 115 -41.22 45.32 2.75
C GLY A 115 -41.18 44.07 3.63
N THR A 116 -39.98 43.64 4.08
CA THR A 116 -39.81 42.48 4.95
C THR A 116 -40.40 42.73 6.34
N LEU A 117 -41.41 41.95 6.72
CA LEU A 117 -42.12 42.08 8.00
C LEU A 117 -41.51 41.18 9.08
N ALA A 118 -41.36 39.89 8.78
CA ALA A 118 -40.88 38.88 9.72
C ALA A 118 -40.09 37.78 9.00
N GLU A 119 -39.10 37.19 9.67
CA GLU A 119 -38.24 36.13 9.12
C GLU A 119 -37.91 35.04 10.12
N ILE A 120 -37.73 33.81 9.66
CA ILE A 120 -36.91 32.79 10.34
C ILE A 120 -35.53 32.89 9.69
N ASN A 121 -34.58 33.54 10.35
CA ASN A 121 -33.28 33.84 9.75
C ASN A 121 -32.07 33.68 10.69
N ASP A 122 -32.20 32.78 11.66
CA ASP A 122 -31.14 32.46 12.61
C ASP A 122 -31.38 31.04 13.11
N PHE A 123 -30.40 30.16 12.88
CA PHE A 123 -30.43 28.78 13.34
C PHE A 123 -29.50 28.52 14.53
N THR A 124 -28.96 29.58 15.14
CA THR A 124 -28.04 29.48 16.27
C THR A 124 -28.69 28.68 17.41
N GLY A 125 -28.03 27.60 17.83
CA GLY A 125 -28.50 26.74 18.92
C GLY A 125 -29.67 25.82 18.56
N VAL A 126 -30.09 25.78 17.30
CA VAL A 126 -31.10 24.82 16.81
C VAL A 126 -30.45 23.45 16.63
N GLU A 127 -31.09 22.38 17.12
CA GLU A 127 -30.53 21.03 16.99
C GLU A 127 -30.60 20.52 15.55
N ARG A 128 -29.52 19.86 15.10
CA ARG A 128 -29.41 19.26 13.77
C ARG A 128 -29.81 17.78 13.80
N GLY A 129 -30.19 17.24 12.65
CA GLY A 129 -30.48 15.82 12.47
C GLY A 129 -31.79 15.34 13.10
N ARG A 130 -32.65 16.25 13.59
CA ARG A 130 -33.99 15.93 14.12
C ARG A 130 -34.99 17.03 13.81
N GLU A 131 -36.27 16.71 13.97
CA GLU A 131 -37.35 17.67 13.79
C GLU A 131 -37.39 18.72 14.91
N VAL A 132 -37.53 19.98 14.54
CA VAL A 132 -37.58 21.15 15.43
C VAL A 132 -38.59 22.17 14.90
N GLU A 133 -39.23 22.91 15.80
CA GLU A 133 -40.10 24.03 15.43
C GLU A 133 -39.35 25.36 15.50
N LEU A 134 -39.40 26.14 14.42
CA LEU A 134 -38.84 27.49 14.32
C LEU A 134 -39.95 28.50 14.12
N THR A 135 -39.84 29.69 14.73
CA THR A 135 -40.85 30.76 14.62
C THR A 135 -40.19 32.05 14.17
N THR A 136 -40.89 32.84 13.35
CA THR A 136 -40.38 34.11 12.81
C THR A 136 -40.08 35.14 13.90
N ARG A 137 -39.02 35.94 13.70
CA ARG A 137 -38.76 37.21 14.40
C ARG A 137 -39.12 38.41 13.52
N PHE A 138 -39.46 39.53 14.14
CA PHE A 138 -39.80 40.75 13.40
C PHE A 138 -38.56 41.44 12.85
N ILE A 139 -38.66 41.94 11.61
CA ILE A 139 -37.57 42.61 10.89
C ILE A 139 -37.93 44.07 10.60
N GLY A 140 -39.11 44.32 10.02
CA GLY A 140 -39.59 45.65 9.65
C GLY A 140 -40.99 45.92 10.19
N ASP A 141 -41.30 47.19 10.47
CA ASP A 141 -42.62 47.66 10.92
C ASP A 141 -43.23 46.90 12.12
N GLY A 142 -42.39 46.28 12.96
CA GLY A 142 -42.84 45.48 14.10
C GLY A 142 -43.63 44.22 13.70
N GLY A 143 -43.45 43.72 12.47
CA GLY A 143 -44.22 42.62 11.91
C GLY A 143 -45.61 43.02 11.42
N VAL A 144 -45.97 44.31 11.44
CA VAL A 144 -47.33 44.78 11.13
C VAL A 144 -47.52 44.98 9.63
N ILE A 145 -48.61 44.46 9.07
CA ILE A 145 -48.97 44.67 7.66
C ILE A 145 -49.32 46.16 7.41
N PRO A 146 -48.60 46.88 6.53
CA PRO A 146 -48.90 48.28 6.24
C PRO A 146 -50.17 48.45 5.40
N ALA A 147 -50.79 49.63 5.50
CA ALA A 147 -51.97 49.96 4.70
C ALA A 147 -51.64 50.04 3.19
N GLY A 148 -52.56 49.59 2.34
CA GLY A 148 -52.44 49.71 0.88
C GLY A 148 -51.76 48.52 0.17
N GLN A 149 -51.40 47.46 0.89
CA GLN A 149 -50.89 46.21 0.31
C GLN A 149 -52.03 45.29 -0.14
N SER A 150 -51.84 44.59 -1.27
CA SER A 150 -52.81 43.62 -1.79
C SER A 150 -52.53 42.19 -1.32
N ASP A 151 -51.27 41.83 -1.10
CA ASP A 151 -50.83 40.47 -0.83
C ASP A 151 -49.76 40.44 0.25
N LEU A 152 -49.83 39.41 1.10
CA LEU A 152 -48.78 38.99 2.01
C LEU A 152 -48.02 37.84 1.33
N TRP A 153 -46.78 38.10 0.92
CA TRP A 153 -45.92 37.10 0.31
C TRP A 153 -45.22 36.28 1.39
N ILE A 154 -45.28 34.96 1.24
CA ILE A 154 -44.49 34.02 2.01
C ILE A 154 -43.40 33.50 1.07
N GLU A 155 -42.16 33.68 1.44
CA GLU A 155 -41.00 33.17 0.74
C GLU A 155 -40.29 32.13 1.62
N ILE A 156 -39.85 31.03 1.03
CA ILE A 156 -39.06 29.97 1.68
C ILE A 156 -37.71 29.91 0.97
N HIS A 157 -36.59 30.00 1.70
CA HIS A 157 -35.26 29.88 1.09
C HIS A 157 -34.34 28.90 1.83
N ASN A 158 -33.29 28.45 1.14
CA ASN A 158 -32.14 27.81 1.77
C ASN A 158 -30.86 28.39 1.17
N ASP A 159 -30.27 29.36 1.86
CA ASP A 159 -28.99 29.98 1.51
C ASP A 159 -27.79 29.26 2.17
N THR A 160 -28.04 28.20 2.93
CA THR A 160 -26.99 27.38 3.55
C THR A 160 -26.41 26.39 2.53
N PRO A 161 -25.14 25.94 2.69
CA PRO A 161 -24.56 24.90 1.86
C PRO A 161 -25.16 23.50 2.12
N GLY A 162 -25.91 23.32 3.20
CA GLY A 162 -26.52 22.06 3.61
C GLY A 162 -27.95 21.86 3.14
N THR A 163 -28.57 20.76 3.57
CA THR A 163 -29.95 20.41 3.22
C THR A 163 -30.92 20.72 4.36
N ILE A 164 -32.05 21.34 4.06
CA ILE A 164 -33.14 21.59 5.01
C ILE A 164 -34.39 20.84 4.55
N GLU A 165 -35.03 20.10 5.45
CA GLU A 165 -36.32 19.45 5.20
C GLU A 165 -37.42 20.18 5.96
N LEU A 166 -38.52 20.53 5.30
CA LEU A 166 -39.65 21.26 5.88
C LEU A 166 -40.90 20.37 5.83
N ALA A 167 -41.45 20.01 6.99
CA ALA A 167 -42.66 19.19 7.10
C ALA A 167 -43.92 20.06 7.03
N LYS A 168 -43.95 21.16 7.80
CA LYS A 168 -45.14 21.99 7.98
C LYS A 168 -44.80 23.46 8.11
N LEU A 169 -45.66 24.34 7.60
CA LEU A 169 -45.59 25.79 7.76
C LEU A 169 -46.96 26.35 8.15
N GLU A 170 -47.03 27.04 9.29
CA GLU A 170 -48.23 27.70 9.78
C GLU A 170 -48.02 29.21 9.77
N VAL A 171 -49.02 29.94 9.29
CA VAL A 171 -48.96 31.40 9.17
C VAL A 171 -50.23 31.99 9.76
N TRP A 172 -50.06 32.95 10.67
CA TRP A 172 -51.17 33.63 11.35
C TRP A 172 -50.85 35.10 11.54
N GLY A 173 -51.86 35.87 11.93
CA GLY A 173 -51.65 37.22 12.42
C GLY A 173 -52.43 37.52 13.68
N GLU A 174 -51.97 38.52 14.41
CA GLU A 174 -52.53 38.97 15.67
C GLU A 174 -52.90 40.45 15.59
N ARG A 175 -54.04 40.81 16.17
CA ARG A 175 -54.48 42.21 16.26
C ARG A 175 -54.97 42.54 17.67
N ASP A 176 -54.44 43.63 18.21
CA ASP A 176 -54.99 44.30 19.39
C ASP A 176 -56.09 45.26 18.96
N GLU A 177 -57.35 44.92 19.21
CA GLU A 177 -58.50 45.72 18.72
C GLU A 177 -58.70 47.05 19.48
N ASP A 178 -58.10 47.25 20.66
CA ASP A 178 -58.34 48.43 21.52
C ASP A 178 -57.13 49.34 21.80
N GLY A 179 -55.93 49.03 21.32
CA GLY A 179 -54.74 49.89 21.45
C GLY A 179 -54.30 50.23 22.90
N ALA A 180 -54.83 49.53 23.91
CA ALA A 180 -54.61 49.80 25.33
C ALA A 180 -54.19 48.54 26.12
N GLY A 181 -53.17 47.80 25.65
CA GLY A 181 -52.29 46.92 26.44
C GLY A 181 -52.91 45.99 27.50
N GLY A 182 -54.14 45.50 27.33
CA GLY A 182 -54.85 44.78 28.40
C GLY A 182 -55.97 43.80 28.00
N ALA A 183 -56.25 43.59 26.70
CA ALA A 183 -57.18 42.56 26.22
C ALA A 183 -56.44 41.53 25.35
N ALA A 184 -56.85 40.26 25.37
CA ALA A 184 -56.19 39.19 24.62
C ALA A 184 -56.26 39.44 23.11
N ALA A 185 -55.11 39.45 22.43
CA ALA A 185 -55.01 39.63 20.99
C ALA A 185 -55.86 38.60 20.22
N VAL A 186 -56.55 39.04 19.17
CA VAL A 186 -57.33 38.15 18.32
C VAL A 186 -56.38 37.46 17.34
N ILE A 187 -56.19 36.15 17.50
CA ILE A 187 -55.37 35.31 16.62
C ILE A 187 -56.19 34.91 15.38
N LYS A 188 -55.69 35.25 14.19
CA LYS A 188 -56.27 34.88 12.90
C LYS A 188 -55.36 33.89 12.18
N PRO A 189 -55.70 32.60 12.09
CA PRO A 189 -54.95 31.66 11.27
C PRO A 189 -55.17 32.00 9.80
N TYR A 190 -54.08 32.30 9.07
CA TYR A 190 -54.15 32.66 7.64
C TYR A 190 -54.01 31.44 6.75
N ALA A 191 -53.02 30.59 7.05
CA ALA A 191 -52.76 29.40 6.26
C ALA A 191 -51.97 28.37 7.08
N THR A 192 -52.23 27.10 6.79
CA THR A 192 -51.37 25.99 7.18
C THR A 192 -51.02 25.23 5.91
N TYR A 193 -49.73 25.04 5.68
CA TYR A 193 -49.19 24.26 4.58
C TYR A 193 -48.55 23.01 5.16
N ASP A 194 -49.22 21.88 4.94
CA ASP A 194 -48.66 20.56 5.22
C ASP A 194 -48.02 20.05 3.92
N PHE A 195 -46.70 19.90 3.91
CA PHE A 195 -46.00 19.49 2.69
C PHE A 195 -46.20 18.01 2.35
N ALA A 196 -46.81 17.23 3.25
CA ALA A 196 -47.30 15.90 2.91
C ALA A 196 -48.51 15.90 1.96
N GLU A 197 -49.23 17.03 1.84
CA GLU A 197 -50.34 17.19 0.89
C GLU A 197 -49.89 17.73 -0.49
N GLY A 198 -48.62 18.13 -0.60
CA GLY A 198 -47.98 18.59 -1.83
C GLY A 198 -47.68 20.09 -1.87
N MET A 199 -47.08 20.54 -2.97
CA MET A 199 -46.61 21.94 -3.16
C MET A 199 -47.58 22.79 -4.00
N ALA A 200 -48.84 22.37 -4.14
CA ALA A 200 -49.79 23.04 -5.03
C ALA A 200 -49.98 24.53 -4.67
N GLY A 201 -49.74 25.43 -5.62
CA GLY A 201 -49.86 26.88 -5.45
C GLY A 201 -48.59 27.60 -4.97
N TRP A 202 -47.46 26.89 -4.86
CA TRP A 202 -46.14 27.50 -4.65
C TRP A 202 -45.39 27.64 -5.98
N GLU A 203 -44.81 28.80 -6.21
CA GLU A 203 -43.84 29.02 -7.30
C GLU A 203 -42.42 28.77 -6.75
N HIS A 204 -41.50 28.25 -7.56
CA HIS A 204 -40.15 27.89 -7.12
C HIS A 204 -39.10 28.04 -8.23
N ASN A 205 -37.83 28.16 -7.83
CA ASN A 205 -36.71 28.47 -8.74
C ASN A 205 -36.01 27.25 -9.39
N GLY A 206 -36.58 26.05 -9.28
CA GLY A 206 -36.06 24.81 -9.87
C GLY A 206 -36.56 23.56 -9.14
N ALA A 207 -36.89 22.49 -9.89
CA ALA A 207 -37.35 21.22 -9.30
C ALA A 207 -36.18 20.35 -8.78
N ASP A 208 -34.96 20.67 -9.20
CA ASP A 208 -33.70 20.09 -8.71
C ASP A 208 -33.29 20.63 -7.33
N LYS A 209 -33.83 21.78 -6.93
CA LYS A 209 -33.48 22.47 -5.68
C LYS A 209 -34.55 22.36 -4.61
N SER A 210 -35.81 22.25 -5.02
CA SER A 210 -36.95 22.17 -4.12
C SER A 210 -37.91 21.09 -4.62
N TYR A 211 -38.01 20.00 -3.87
CA TYR A 211 -38.83 18.86 -4.25
C TYR A 211 -39.34 18.11 -3.02
N LEU A 212 -40.46 17.43 -3.19
CA LEU A 212 -41.01 16.58 -2.14
C LEU A 212 -40.21 15.28 -2.06
N THR A 213 -39.91 14.87 -0.84
CA THR A 213 -39.27 13.59 -0.53
C THR A 213 -40.11 12.85 0.48
N GLY A 214 -40.46 11.61 0.17
CA GLY A 214 -41.05 10.68 1.13
C GLY A 214 -39.97 9.80 1.76
N SER A 215 -40.20 9.40 3.01
CA SER A 215 -39.37 8.44 3.74
C SER A 215 -40.23 7.63 4.71
N LEU A 216 -39.77 6.45 5.07
CA LEU A 216 -40.37 5.63 6.10
C LEU A 216 -39.57 5.77 7.41
N LEU A 217 -40.20 6.29 8.44
CA LEU A 217 -39.68 6.27 9.81
C LEU A 217 -39.92 4.88 10.42
N MET A 218 -38.84 4.27 10.91
CA MET A 218 -38.85 2.97 11.56
C MET A 218 -38.53 3.14 13.04
N GLN A 219 -39.46 2.79 13.93
CA GLN A 219 -39.24 2.82 15.39
C GLN A 219 -38.33 1.66 15.86
N PRO A 220 -37.73 1.73 17.05
CA PRO A 220 -36.97 0.62 17.63
C PRO A 220 -37.72 -0.72 17.62
N GLY A 221 -37.07 -1.75 17.09
CA GLY A 221 -37.62 -3.09 16.88
C GLY A 221 -38.71 -3.16 15.81
N ALA A 222 -38.71 -2.26 14.83
CA ALA A 222 -39.56 -2.35 13.64
C ALA A 222 -39.02 -3.44 12.70
N ALA A 223 -39.93 -4.24 12.12
CA ALA A 223 -39.58 -5.27 11.13
C ALA A 223 -40.68 -5.39 10.07
N ALA A 224 -40.28 -5.44 8.80
CA ALA A 224 -41.15 -5.66 7.65
C ALA A 224 -40.44 -6.51 6.61
N TRP A 225 -41.16 -7.32 5.83
CA TRP A 225 -40.56 -8.21 4.84
C TRP A 225 -41.45 -8.41 3.61
N ARG A 226 -40.85 -8.79 2.49
CA ARG A 226 -41.53 -9.07 1.23
C ARG A 226 -40.73 -10.05 0.38
N SER A 227 -41.43 -10.91 -0.36
CA SER A 227 -40.79 -11.79 -1.35
C SER A 227 -40.65 -11.10 -2.72
N VAL A 228 -39.54 -11.40 -3.41
CA VAL A 228 -39.29 -11.05 -4.81
C VAL A 228 -39.35 -12.34 -5.63
N PRO A 229 -40.21 -12.42 -6.66
CA PRO A 229 -40.37 -13.63 -7.47
C PRO A 229 -39.10 -14.02 -8.23
N PHE A 230 -38.67 -15.28 -8.10
CA PHE A 230 -37.51 -15.85 -8.78
C PHE A 230 -37.87 -16.36 -10.20
N GLY A 231 -36.96 -16.30 -11.17
CA GLY A 231 -37.21 -16.83 -12.52
C GLY A 231 -36.12 -16.57 -13.57
N SER A 232 -36.27 -17.16 -14.75
CA SER A 232 -35.27 -17.19 -15.83
C SER A 232 -35.34 -16.00 -16.82
N GLY A 233 -35.79 -14.82 -16.37
CA GLY A 233 -35.93 -13.60 -17.19
C GLY A 233 -34.97 -12.49 -16.76
N ASN A 234 -34.71 -11.52 -17.65
CA ASN A 234 -33.84 -10.36 -17.39
C ASN A 234 -34.44 -9.34 -16.41
N ASP A 235 -35.63 -9.58 -15.88
CA ASP A 235 -36.36 -8.73 -14.94
C ASP A 235 -36.52 -9.36 -13.55
N ARG A 236 -35.98 -10.58 -13.33
CA ARG A 236 -36.15 -11.34 -12.09
C ARG A 236 -34.84 -11.96 -11.61
N PRO A 237 -34.64 -12.16 -10.30
CA PRO A 237 -33.51 -12.92 -9.77
C PRO A 237 -33.50 -14.37 -10.24
N ALA A 238 -32.33 -14.91 -10.51
CA ALA A 238 -32.05 -16.26 -10.98
C ALA A 238 -30.88 -16.90 -10.22
N ALA A 239 -30.75 -18.21 -10.37
CA ALA A 239 -29.66 -18.98 -9.77
C ALA A 239 -28.31 -18.50 -10.30
N GLY A 240 -27.31 -18.37 -9.42
CA GLY A 240 -25.98 -17.90 -9.78
C GLY A 240 -25.83 -16.39 -9.87
N ASP A 241 -26.91 -15.61 -9.80
CA ASP A 241 -26.82 -14.15 -9.72
C ASP A 241 -26.14 -13.73 -8.42
N LYS A 242 -25.17 -12.83 -8.51
CA LYS A 242 -24.53 -12.24 -7.35
C LYS A 242 -25.25 -10.95 -7.00
N VAL A 243 -26.17 -11.04 -6.03
CA VAL A 243 -27.00 -9.91 -5.60
C VAL A 243 -26.19 -8.87 -4.85
N SER A 244 -26.70 -7.64 -4.88
CA SER A 244 -26.22 -6.45 -4.17
C SER A 244 -27.43 -5.58 -3.79
N VAL A 245 -27.37 -4.96 -2.62
CA VAL A 245 -28.44 -4.09 -2.09
C VAL A 245 -27.92 -2.67 -1.95
N ARG A 246 -28.79 -1.72 -2.32
CA ARG A 246 -28.58 -0.30 -2.08
C ARG A 246 -29.80 0.28 -1.37
N THR A 247 -29.54 1.07 -0.33
CA THR A 247 -30.58 1.83 0.38
C THR A 247 -30.08 3.20 0.82
N GLU A 248 -30.99 4.15 0.99
CA GLU A 248 -30.69 5.45 1.62
C GLU A 248 -31.20 5.45 3.06
N LEU A 249 -30.31 5.77 3.99
CA LEU A 249 -30.60 5.82 5.42
C LEU A 249 -30.34 7.22 5.97
N PHE A 250 -31.13 7.58 6.98
CA PHE A 250 -30.90 8.74 7.82
C PHE A 250 -30.90 8.28 9.27
N ALA A 251 -29.72 8.34 9.89
CA ALA A 251 -29.50 7.95 11.27
C ALA A 251 -29.07 9.18 12.09
N ALA A 252 -29.74 9.39 13.23
CA ALA A 252 -29.37 10.45 14.16
C ALA A 252 -28.08 10.12 14.93
N ASP A 253 -27.50 11.13 15.59
CA ASP A 253 -26.33 10.95 16.45
C ASP A 253 -26.55 9.89 17.53
N GLY A 254 -25.51 9.09 17.78
CA GLY A 254 -25.54 7.98 18.75
C GLY A 254 -26.06 6.65 18.21
N VAL A 255 -26.54 6.58 16.97
CA VAL A 255 -26.73 5.30 16.28
C VAL A 255 -25.41 4.88 15.65
N ASN A 256 -24.66 4.00 16.33
CA ASN A 256 -23.40 3.46 15.82
C ASN A 256 -23.32 1.97 16.14
N ARG A 257 -23.59 1.11 15.15
CA ARG A 257 -23.62 -0.35 15.31
C ARG A 257 -22.88 -1.04 14.17
N THR A 258 -22.31 -2.19 14.51
CA THR A 258 -21.67 -3.15 13.61
C THR A 258 -22.35 -4.53 13.66
N ASP A 259 -23.51 -4.64 14.32
CA ASP A 259 -24.16 -5.90 14.68
C ASP A 259 -25.70 -5.85 14.60
N GLY A 260 -26.28 -4.82 13.98
CA GLY A 260 -27.72 -4.64 13.87
C GLY A 260 -28.15 -4.45 12.42
N VAL A 261 -29.20 -5.15 11.99
CA VAL A 261 -29.61 -5.19 10.57
C VAL A 261 -30.55 -4.03 10.23
N PHE A 262 -30.31 -3.36 9.10
CA PHE A 262 -31.24 -2.38 8.51
C PHE A 262 -32.00 -2.95 7.31
N VAL A 263 -31.28 -3.63 6.42
CA VAL A 263 -31.85 -4.36 5.28
C VAL A 263 -31.20 -5.74 5.20
N ARG A 264 -32.00 -6.78 5.03
CA ARG A 264 -31.55 -8.16 4.81
C ARG A 264 -32.12 -8.70 3.52
N VAL A 265 -31.29 -9.39 2.75
CA VAL A 265 -31.73 -10.19 1.60
C VAL A 265 -31.32 -11.64 1.80
N HIS A 266 -32.29 -12.55 1.69
CA HIS A 266 -32.07 -13.96 1.94
C HIS A 266 -32.90 -14.85 1.00
N ASP A 267 -32.46 -16.09 0.83
CA ASP A 267 -33.28 -17.14 0.21
C ASP A 267 -33.83 -18.09 1.29
N ALA A 268 -34.50 -19.17 0.91
CA ALA A 268 -35.08 -20.15 1.83
C ALA A 268 -34.04 -20.91 2.69
N LYS A 269 -32.74 -20.79 2.41
CA LYS A 269 -31.64 -21.53 3.07
C LYS A 269 -30.60 -20.65 3.74
N GLY A 270 -30.67 -19.31 3.59
CA GLY A 270 -29.86 -18.40 4.39
C GLY A 270 -29.77 -16.97 3.85
N THR A 271 -29.18 -16.10 4.67
CA THR A 271 -28.93 -14.68 4.37
C THR A 271 -27.82 -14.50 3.35
N GLN A 272 -28.08 -13.78 2.27
CA GLN A 272 -27.07 -13.50 1.24
C GLN A 272 -26.39 -12.16 1.50
N ILE A 273 -27.15 -11.17 1.94
CA ILE A 273 -26.67 -9.82 2.28
C ILE A 273 -27.35 -9.31 3.54
N ASP A 274 -26.56 -8.72 4.43
CA ASP A 274 -27.02 -7.79 5.45
C ASP A 274 -26.38 -6.40 5.26
N VAL A 275 -27.19 -5.36 5.40
CA VAL A 275 -26.77 -3.97 5.58
C VAL A 275 -26.81 -3.71 7.09
N ASP A 276 -25.68 -3.93 7.78
CA ASP A 276 -25.59 -3.96 9.24
C ASP A 276 -24.44 -3.10 9.84
N ASN A 277 -23.52 -2.63 9.00
CA ASN A 277 -22.42 -1.74 9.40
C ASN A 277 -22.60 -0.35 8.80
N ILE A 278 -22.92 0.62 9.66
CA ILE A 278 -22.97 2.04 9.30
C ILE A 278 -21.95 2.87 10.08
N ALA A 279 -20.96 2.25 10.74
CA ALA A 279 -20.10 2.91 11.72
C ALA A 279 -19.36 4.14 11.16
N ASP A 280 -18.87 4.05 9.92
CA ASP A 280 -18.10 5.10 9.24
C ASP A 280 -18.94 6.02 8.34
N THR A 281 -20.27 5.95 8.45
CA THR A 281 -21.17 6.81 7.65
C THR A 281 -21.52 8.11 8.37
N PRO A 282 -21.89 9.18 7.65
CA PRO A 282 -22.35 10.43 8.26
C PRO A 282 -23.59 10.25 9.17
N ARG A 283 -23.77 11.17 10.13
CA ARG A 283 -24.95 11.22 11.02
C ARG A 283 -25.74 12.49 10.80
N GLY A 284 -27.05 12.44 11.02
CA GLY A 284 -27.94 13.59 10.85
C GLY A 284 -28.06 14.10 9.41
N VAL A 285 -27.65 13.30 8.42
CA VAL A 285 -27.77 13.57 6.99
C VAL A 285 -28.07 12.25 6.28
N TRP A 286 -28.73 12.32 5.12
CA TRP A 286 -28.96 11.15 4.29
C TRP A 286 -27.64 10.62 3.73
N PHE A 287 -27.43 9.32 3.85
CA PHE A 287 -26.31 8.63 3.22
C PHE A 287 -26.79 7.35 2.55
N GLU A 288 -26.05 6.93 1.54
CA GLU A 288 -26.29 5.66 0.88
C GLU A 288 -25.56 4.54 1.62
N ALA A 289 -26.29 3.52 2.04
CA ALA A 289 -25.74 2.31 2.64
C ALA A 289 -25.70 1.18 1.60
N ARG A 290 -24.56 0.50 1.53
CA ARG A 290 -24.29 -0.63 0.62
C ARG A 290 -23.67 -1.81 1.37
N ASP A 291 -23.91 -3.00 0.83
CA ASP A 291 -23.37 -4.32 1.21
C ASP A 291 -22.14 -4.33 2.15
N ALA A 292 -22.31 -4.81 3.39
CA ALA A 292 -21.22 -4.95 4.37
C ALA A 292 -20.87 -6.42 4.70
N SER A 293 -21.87 -7.31 4.79
CA SER A 293 -21.68 -8.73 5.12
C SER A 293 -22.33 -9.64 4.07
N ARG A 294 -21.58 -10.63 3.55
CA ARG A 294 -22.03 -11.55 2.49
C ARG A 294 -21.80 -13.00 2.88
N SER A 295 -22.86 -13.80 2.92
CA SER A 295 -22.73 -15.26 2.94
C SER A 295 -22.78 -15.79 1.49
N ASN A 296 -22.01 -16.84 1.20
CA ASN A 296 -21.88 -17.38 -0.17
C ASN A 296 -21.47 -16.33 -1.23
N GLY A 297 -20.72 -15.28 -0.84
CA GLY A 297 -20.32 -14.19 -1.73
C GLY A 297 -21.46 -13.30 -2.27
N GLY A 298 -22.68 -13.45 -1.73
CA GLY A 298 -23.89 -12.79 -2.25
C GLY A 298 -24.55 -13.54 -3.42
N VAL A 299 -24.14 -14.78 -3.71
CA VAL A 299 -24.65 -15.55 -4.85
C VAL A 299 -25.94 -16.29 -4.48
N LEU A 300 -26.99 -16.16 -5.31
CA LEU A 300 -28.24 -16.90 -5.18
C LEU A 300 -28.04 -18.38 -5.50
N ARG A 301 -28.59 -19.27 -4.65
CA ARG A 301 -28.42 -20.72 -4.76
C ARG A 301 -29.23 -21.31 -5.92
N ASP A 302 -28.75 -22.43 -6.47
CA ASP A 302 -29.36 -23.12 -7.61
C ASP A 302 -30.79 -23.64 -7.36
N ASP A 303 -31.14 -23.89 -6.09
CA ASP A 303 -32.45 -24.38 -5.67
C ASP A 303 -33.37 -23.29 -5.08
N ALA A 304 -32.98 -22.01 -5.17
CA ALA A 304 -33.83 -20.90 -4.76
C ALA A 304 -35.09 -20.82 -5.64
N SER A 305 -36.23 -20.53 -5.01
CA SER A 305 -37.54 -20.38 -5.70
C SER A 305 -38.19 -19.02 -5.45
N GLU A 306 -37.66 -18.26 -4.50
CA GLU A 306 -37.98 -16.88 -4.16
C GLU A 306 -36.79 -16.31 -3.37
N ILE A 307 -36.65 -14.99 -3.38
CA ILE A 307 -35.79 -14.30 -2.41
C ILE A 307 -36.65 -13.37 -1.57
N TRP A 308 -36.23 -13.11 -0.34
CA TRP A 308 -36.93 -12.27 0.61
C TRP A 308 -36.07 -11.06 0.93
N ILE A 309 -36.73 -9.91 1.03
CA ILE A 309 -36.16 -8.65 1.51
C ILE A 309 -36.82 -8.35 2.84
N GLU A 310 -36.02 -8.03 3.84
CA GLU A 310 -36.50 -7.61 5.14
C GLU A 310 -35.90 -6.25 5.52
N LEU A 311 -36.73 -5.38 6.10
CA LEU A 311 -36.34 -4.14 6.74
C LEU A 311 -36.37 -4.35 8.25
N HIS A 312 -35.32 -3.92 8.93
CA HIS A 312 -35.19 -4.02 10.38
C HIS A 312 -34.72 -2.69 10.98
N ASN A 313 -35.18 -2.35 12.18
CA ASN A 313 -34.53 -1.35 13.01
C ASN A 313 -34.21 -1.98 14.37
N GLU A 314 -33.03 -2.57 14.50
CA GLU A 314 -32.56 -3.18 15.75
C GLU A 314 -31.88 -2.16 16.69
N THR A 315 -31.89 -0.89 16.34
CA THR A 315 -31.30 0.18 17.16
C THR A 315 -32.27 0.62 18.26
N ASP A 316 -31.76 1.35 19.26
CA ASP A 316 -32.55 1.93 20.33
C ASP A 316 -33.17 3.30 19.97
N LYS A 317 -32.96 3.77 18.73
CA LYS A 317 -33.47 5.04 18.22
C LYS A 317 -34.27 4.85 16.91
N PRO A 318 -35.14 5.80 16.53
CA PRO A 318 -35.77 5.79 15.23
C PRO A 318 -34.75 6.01 14.10
N VAL A 319 -34.99 5.37 12.95
CA VAL A 319 -34.18 5.53 11.71
C VAL A 319 -35.14 5.77 10.55
N ARG A 320 -34.76 6.63 9.60
CA ARG A 320 -35.55 6.85 8.36
C ARG A 320 -34.89 6.17 7.18
N ILE A 321 -35.70 5.61 6.29
CA ILE A 321 -35.28 4.91 5.05
C ILE A 321 -36.13 5.40 3.86
N ARG A 322 -35.53 5.58 2.68
CA ARG A 322 -36.26 6.05 1.47
C ARG A 322 -36.49 4.96 0.45
N ASN A 323 -35.42 4.30 0.02
CA ASN A 323 -35.45 3.40 -1.14
C ASN A 323 -34.70 2.12 -0.84
N VAL A 324 -35.17 0.98 -1.34
CA VAL A 324 -34.43 -0.27 -1.38
C VAL A 324 -34.40 -0.80 -2.80
N ALA A 325 -33.20 -0.92 -3.35
CA ALA A 325 -32.95 -1.47 -4.67
C ALA A 325 -32.08 -2.72 -4.57
N ILE A 326 -32.46 -3.76 -5.31
CA ILE A 326 -31.64 -4.94 -5.52
C ILE A 326 -31.12 -4.93 -6.94
N SER A 327 -29.82 -5.13 -7.08
CA SER A 327 -29.18 -5.42 -8.36
C SER A 327 -28.44 -6.75 -8.26
N ALA A 328 -28.08 -7.34 -9.39
CA ALA A 328 -27.11 -8.41 -9.41
C ALA A 328 -26.19 -8.34 -10.61
N GLU A 329 -24.98 -8.83 -10.40
CA GLU A 329 -24.10 -9.25 -11.49
C GLU A 329 -24.64 -10.59 -12.02
N ARG A 330 -25.12 -10.59 -13.26
CA ARG A 330 -25.56 -11.78 -13.99
C ARG A 330 -24.57 -12.12 -15.09
N GLU A 331 -24.01 -13.32 -15.01
CA GLU A 331 -23.13 -13.86 -16.03
C GLU A 331 -23.92 -14.16 -17.34
N GLU A 332 -23.40 -13.74 -18.48
CA GLU A 332 -24.01 -14.01 -19.79
C GLU A 332 -24.19 -15.51 -20.09
N SER A 333 -25.17 -15.82 -20.96
CA SER A 333 -25.80 -17.15 -21.06
C SER A 333 -24.84 -18.35 -21.21
N MET A 334 -25.20 -19.46 -20.57
CA MET A 334 -24.59 -20.80 -20.68
C MET A 334 -24.27 -21.26 -22.11
N THR A 335 -24.96 -20.72 -23.13
CA THR A 335 -24.74 -21.09 -24.54
C THR A 335 -23.41 -20.61 -25.12
N LYS A 336 -22.74 -19.64 -24.50
CA LYS A 336 -21.40 -19.16 -24.93
C LYS A 336 -20.28 -20.15 -24.62
N TYR A 337 -20.47 -20.98 -23.58
CA TYR A 337 -19.45 -21.89 -23.05
C TYR A 337 -19.67 -23.36 -23.45
N ASP A 338 -20.82 -23.68 -24.07
CA ASP A 338 -21.10 -25.01 -24.64
C ASP A 338 -20.41 -25.13 -26.01
N VAL A 339 -19.11 -25.41 -25.98
CA VAL A 339 -18.23 -25.50 -27.17
C VAL A 339 -18.61 -26.71 -28.02
N ASN A 340 -19.06 -27.79 -27.38
CA ASN A 340 -19.38 -29.06 -28.05
C ASN A 340 -20.86 -29.13 -28.53
N GLY A 341 -21.74 -28.25 -28.03
CA GLY A 341 -23.15 -28.11 -28.41
C GLY A 341 -24.10 -29.14 -27.77
N ASP A 342 -23.72 -29.76 -26.65
CA ASP A 342 -24.50 -30.81 -25.98
C ASP A 342 -25.48 -30.29 -24.91
N GLY A 343 -25.48 -28.97 -24.67
CA GLY A 343 -26.33 -28.29 -23.71
C GLY A 343 -25.79 -28.29 -22.28
N THR A 344 -24.55 -28.74 -22.05
CA THR A 344 -23.83 -28.67 -20.79
C THR A 344 -22.49 -27.93 -20.96
N VAL A 345 -21.88 -27.52 -19.84
CA VAL A 345 -20.56 -26.85 -19.84
C VAL A 345 -19.65 -27.65 -18.92
N ASP A 346 -18.75 -28.44 -19.49
CA ASP A 346 -17.92 -29.39 -18.76
C ASP A 346 -16.51 -29.62 -19.37
N GLU A 347 -15.77 -30.62 -18.87
CA GLU A 347 -14.41 -30.92 -19.34
C GLU A 347 -14.35 -31.35 -20.82
N LEU A 348 -15.46 -31.81 -21.42
CA LEU A 348 -15.53 -32.13 -22.85
C LEU A 348 -15.51 -30.86 -23.71
N ASP A 349 -16.07 -29.75 -23.22
CA ASP A 349 -15.95 -28.44 -23.88
C ASP A 349 -14.51 -27.91 -23.85
N GLU A 350 -13.83 -28.08 -22.71
CA GLU A 350 -12.40 -27.75 -22.61
C GLU A 350 -11.57 -28.55 -23.63
N GLN A 351 -11.85 -29.86 -23.76
CA GLN A 351 -11.18 -30.72 -24.73
C GLN A 351 -11.48 -30.30 -26.17
N ALA A 352 -12.74 -29.91 -26.47
CA ALA A 352 -13.14 -29.43 -27.78
C ALA A 352 -12.41 -28.12 -28.13
N LEU A 353 -12.36 -27.16 -27.20
CA LEU A 353 -11.68 -25.88 -27.35
C LEU A 353 -10.17 -26.08 -27.51
N GLN A 354 -9.54 -26.91 -26.67
CA GLN A 354 -8.12 -27.23 -26.78
C GLN A 354 -7.81 -27.89 -28.14
N ALA A 355 -8.67 -28.79 -28.63
CA ALA A 355 -8.49 -29.38 -29.95
C ALA A 355 -8.66 -28.37 -31.10
N MET A 356 -9.39 -27.26 -30.91
CA MET A 356 -9.43 -26.16 -31.88
C MET A 356 -8.12 -25.39 -31.88
N VAL A 357 -7.59 -25.04 -30.70
CA VAL A 357 -6.28 -24.38 -30.53
C VAL A 357 -5.14 -25.22 -31.13
N ASP A 358 -5.09 -26.52 -30.81
CA ASP A 358 -4.05 -27.44 -31.28
C ASP A 358 -4.05 -27.63 -32.81
N ARG A 359 -5.19 -27.39 -33.48
CA ARG A 359 -5.32 -27.53 -34.95
C ARG A 359 -4.71 -26.37 -35.74
N GLY A 360 -4.27 -25.31 -35.06
CA GLY A 360 -3.39 -24.24 -35.57
C GLY A 360 -3.57 -23.88 -37.05
N GLY A 361 -4.50 -22.98 -37.37
CA GLY A 361 -4.54 -22.29 -38.67
C GLY A 361 -4.80 -23.14 -39.93
N ALA A 362 -5.10 -24.45 -39.82
CA ALA A 362 -5.46 -25.27 -40.98
C ALA A 362 -6.91 -25.06 -41.48
N GLY A 363 -7.63 -24.10 -40.90
CA GLY A 363 -8.95 -23.59 -41.30
C GLY A 363 -9.19 -22.20 -40.69
N GLU A 364 -10.24 -21.48 -41.13
CA GLU A 364 -10.65 -20.21 -40.49
C GLU A 364 -10.93 -20.47 -39.01
N ALA A 365 -10.28 -19.70 -38.12
CA ALA A 365 -10.49 -19.81 -36.67
C ALA A 365 -11.95 -19.49 -36.34
N ASP A 366 -12.56 -20.31 -35.48
CA ASP A 366 -13.91 -20.08 -35.01
C ASP A 366 -13.90 -19.03 -33.90
N LEU A 367 -13.84 -17.76 -34.31
CA LEU A 367 -13.76 -16.60 -33.41
C LEU A 367 -15.00 -16.42 -32.52
N ARG A 368 -15.97 -17.34 -32.55
CA ARG A 368 -17.03 -17.42 -31.53
C ARG A 368 -16.47 -17.79 -30.15
N PHE A 369 -15.32 -18.45 -30.11
CA PHE A 369 -14.66 -18.90 -28.87
C PHE A 369 -13.37 -18.12 -28.54
N ASP A 370 -13.10 -17.05 -29.29
CA ASP A 370 -12.13 -16.01 -28.94
C ASP A 370 -12.72 -15.20 -27.77
N TYR A 371 -12.32 -15.56 -26.55
CA TYR A 371 -12.92 -15.04 -25.33
C TYR A 371 -12.25 -13.76 -24.83
N ASP A 372 -11.00 -13.51 -25.21
CA ASP A 372 -10.29 -12.27 -24.88
C ASP A 372 -10.34 -11.22 -25.99
N ALA A 373 -10.97 -11.56 -27.12
CA ALA A 373 -11.27 -10.71 -28.26
C ALA A 373 -10.02 -10.10 -28.91
N ASP A 374 -8.92 -10.85 -28.91
CA ASP A 374 -7.67 -10.46 -29.54
C ASP A 374 -7.62 -10.80 -31.05
N GLY A 375 -8.64 -11.51 -31.55
CA GLY A 375 -8.77 -11.94 -32.93
C GLY A 375 -8.11 -13.29 -33.21
N GLU A 376 -7.62 -13.99 -32.19
CA GLU A 376 -6.98 -15.29 -32.27
C GLU A 376 -7.69 -16.33 -31.38
N LEU A 377 -7.32 -17.60 -31.57
CA LEU A 377 -7.78 -18.67 -30.69
C LEU A 377 -6.55 -19.41 -30.19
N THR A 378 -6.16 -19.13 -28.94
CA THR A 378 -4.88 -19.56 -28.36
C THR A 378 -5.08 -20.32 -27.05
N GLY A 379 -3.97 -20.72 -26.42
CA GLY A 379 -4.05 -21.29 -25.06
C GLY A 379 -4.64 -20.31 -24.03
N LYS A 380 -4.72 -19.02 -24.38
CA LYS A 380 -5.28 -17.98 -23.53
C LYS A 380 -6.80 -18.11 -23.38
N ASP A 381 -7.50 -18.43 -24.46
CA ASP A 381 -8.93 -18.71 -24.46
C ASP A 381 -9.27 -19.95 -23.64
N VAL A 382 -8.42 -20.97 -23.69
CA VAL A 382 -8.57 -22.15 -22.83
C VAL A 382 -8.43 -21.78 -21.36
N SER A 383 -7.49 -20.89 -21.03
CA SER A 383 -7.33 -20.37 -19.66
C SER A 383 -8.55 -19.54 -19.22
N PHE A 384 -9.08 -18.69 -20.10
CA PHE A 384 -10.33 -17.97 -19.87
C PHE A 384 -11.49 -18.94 -19.61
N PHE A 385 -11.64 -19.95 -20.47
CA PHE A 385 -12.69 -20.95 -20.37
C PHE A 385 -12.62 -21.73 -19.06
N ARG A 386 -11.43 -22.20 -18.67
CA ARG A 386 -11.22 -22.84 -17.36
C ARG A 386 -11.66 -21.93 -16.21
N LYS A 387 -11.30 -20.64 -16.29
CA LYS A 387 -11.58 -19.69 -15.22
C LYS A 387 -13.07 -19.33 -15.11
N TYR A 388 -13.70 -18.98 -16.22
CA TYR A 388 -15.04 -18.39 -16.24
C TYR A 388 -16.11 -19.39 -16.69
N GLY A 389 -15.83 -20.19 -17.72
CA GLY A 389 -16.73 -21.25 -18.17
C GLY A 389 -16.86 -22.39 -17.16
N LEU A 390 -15.73 -23.00 -16.77
CA LEU A 390 -15.70 -24.12 -15.80
C LEU A 390 -15.62 -23.68 -14.33
N LYS A 391 -15.44 -22.38 -14.07
CA LYS A 391 -15.34 -21.81 -12.71
C LYS A 391 -14.27 -22.49 -11.84
N ARG A 392 -13.16 -22.92 -12.46
CA ARG A 392 -12.05 -23.59 -11.76
C ARG A 392 -11.37 -22.62 -10.81
N ALA A 393 -11.46 -22.93 -9.51
CA ALA A 393 -10.83 -22.13 -8.46
C ALA A 393 -9.29 -22.16 -8.54
N ASP A 394 -8.71 -23.21 -9.12
CA ASP A 394 -7.27 -23.38 -9.30
C ASP A 394 -6.70 -22.68 -10.56
N GLU A 395 -7.56 -22.07 -11.38
CA GLU A 395 -7.12 -21.29 -12.54
C GLU A 395 -6.91 -19.81 -12.18
N VAL A 396 -5.76 -19.28 -12.60
CA VAL A 396 -5.45 -17.85 -12.58
C VAL A 396 -5.40 -17.35 -14.01
N TYR A 397 -6.41 -16.58 -14.41
CA TYR A 397 -6.47 -15.95 -15.72
C TYR A 397 -5.73 -14.61 -15.70
N LEU A 398 -4.66 -14.50 -16.49
CA LEU A 398 -3.78 -13.34 -16.52
C LEU A 398 -4.22 -12.32 -17.57
N ASN A 399 -5.33 -11.61 -17.35
CA ASN A 399 -5.90 -10.70 -18.35
C ASN A 399 -4.91 -9.59 -18.74
N LEU A 400 -4.65 -9.41 -20.04
CA LEU A 400 -3.78 -8.35 -20.56
C LEU A 400 -4.50 -7.03 -20.82
N LYS A 401 -5.82 -6.91 -20.60
CA LYS A 401 -6.60 -5.71 -20.92
C LYS A 401 -5.98 -4.43 -20.35
N HIS A 402 -5.74 -4.37 -19.04
CA HIS A 402 -5.11 -3.21 -18.41
C HIS A 402 -3.64 -3.06 -18.80
N PHE A 403 -2.90 -4.17 -18.94
CA PHE A 403 -1.51 -4.12 -19.40
C PHE A 403 -1.38 -3.55 -20.82
N ASN A 404 -2.26 -3.92 -21.74
CA ASN A 404 -2.31 -3.36 -23.09
C ASN A 404 -2.73 -1.88 -23.06
N PHE A 405 -3.61 -1.48 -22.14
CA PHE A 405 -3.92 -0.08 -21.90
C PHE A 405 -2.70 0.72 -21.41
N MET A 406 -1.81 0.12 -20.61
CA MET A 406 -0.58 0.76 -20.17
C MET A 406 0.48 0.87 -21.29
N ASN A 407 0.37 0.09 -22.37
CA ASN A 407 1.36 0.02 -23.44
C ASN A 407 0.86 0.69 -24.74
N GLU A 408 1.09 2.00 -24.86
CA GLU A 408 0.68 2.82 -26.01
C GLU A 408 1.53 2.48 -27.26
N LYS A 409 0.89 2.05 -28.36
CA LYS A 409 1.56 1.90 -29.66
C LYS A 409 1.84 3.28 -30.26
N ILE A 410 3.10 3.52 -30.62
CA ILE A 410 3.56 4.79 -31.20
C ILE A 410 4.34 4.56 -32.50
N THR A 411 4.74 5.66 -33.16
CA THR A 411 5.66 5.63 -34.31
C THR A 411 6.69 6.74 -34.16
N LEU A 412 7.96 6.38 -34.05
CA LEU A 412 9.09 7.31 -34.00
C LEU A 412 9.97 7.09 -35.22
N ASP A 413 10.33 8.18 -35.90
CA ASP A 413 11.16 8.14 -37.12
C ASP A 413 10.63 7.18 -38.21
N GLY A 414 9.31 7.00 -38.27
CA GLY A 414 8.64 6.07 -39.19
C GLY A 414 8.71 4.59 -38.80
N VAL A 415 9.30 4.27 -37.64
CA VAL A 415 9.39 2.91 -37.08
C VAL A 415 8.28 2.70 -36.05
N PRO A 416 7.44 1.65 -36.20
CA PRO A 416 6.43 1.30 -35.20
C PRO A 416 7.07 0.82 -33.90
N MET A 417 6.67 1.42 -32.77
CA MET A 417 7.17 1.11 -31.43
C MET A 417 6.01 1.02 -30.42
N PHE A 418 6.31 0.75 -29.15
CA PHE A 418 5.41 1.02 -28.05
C PHE A 418 6.16 1.68 -26.90
N VAL A 419 5.42 2.39 -26.05
CA VAL A 419 5.89 2.97 -24.79
C VAL A 419 4.97 2.52 -23.65
N THR A 420 5.54 2.33 -22.46
CA THR A 420 4.80 1.95 -21.25
C THR A 420 4.58 3.19 -20.40
N HIS A 421 3.33 3.49 -20.06
CA HIS A 421 3.01 4.60 -19.18
C HIS A 421 3.48 4.32 -17.74
N LEU A 422 4.07 5.33 -17.09
CA LEU A 422 4.64 5.18 -15.74
C LEU A 422 3.56 4.88 -14.70
N TYR A 423 2.56 5.76 -14.61
CA TYR A 423 1.55 5.72 -13.55
C TYR A 423 0.14 5.64 -14.12
N SER A 424 -0.73 5.00 -13.35
CA SER A 424 -2.15 4.98 -13.64
C SER A 424 -2.98 4.89 -12.36
N GLU A 425 -4.01 5.73 -12.31
CA GLU A 425 -4.93 5.84 -11.18
C GLU A 425 -6.36 5.53 -11.60
N PRO A 426 -7.21 5.04 -10.67
CA PRO A 426 -8.64 4.90 -10.95
C PRO A 426 -9.26 6.25 -11.28
N ILE A 427 -10.08 6.29 -12.34
CA ILE A 427 -10.89 7.48 -12.70
C ILE A 427 -11.82 7.86 -11.54
N ASP A 428 -12.31 6.86 -10.81
CA ASP A 428 -13.09 7.03 -9.59
C ASP A 428 -12.70 5.96 -8.57
N ARG A 429 -12.07 6.38 -7.46
CA ARG A 429 -11.62 5.46 -6.39
C ARG A 429 -12.79 4.76 -5.68
N GLY A 430 -14.01 5.30 -5.75
CA GLY A 430 -15.23 4.68 -5.22
C GLY A 430 -15.92 3.73 -6.20
N ASP A 431 -15.53 3.73 -7.47
CA ASP A 431 -16.14 2.93 -8.54
C ASP A 431 -15.12 2.55 -9.62
N LEU A 432 -14.38 1.46 -9.37
CA LEU A 432 -13.37 0.94 -10.30
C LEU A 432 -13.95 0.50 -11.66
N THR A 433 -15.27 0.38 -11.81
CA THR A 433 -15.88 0.03 -13.10
C THR A 433 -15.72 1.12 -14.15
N LYS A 434 -15.45 2.37 -13.72
CA LYS A 434 -15.12 3.48 -14.62
C LYS A 434 -13.73 3.35 -15.24
N GLY A 435 -12.90 2.43 -14.74
CA GLY A 435 -11.57 2.17 -15.25
C GLY A 435 -10.51 3.11 -14.70
N TYR A 436 -9.43 3.22 -15.45
CA TYR A 436 -8.20 3.90 -15.06
C TYR A 436 -7.80 4.94 -16.10
N GLU A 437 -7.06 5.94 -15.68
CA GLU A 437 -6.42 6.94 -16.54
C GLU A 437 -4.91 6.98 -16.31
N TRP A 438 -4.16 7.42 -17.31
CA TRP A 438 -2.72 7.61 -17.18
C TRP A 438 -2.43 8.89 -16.42
N VAL A 439 -1.41 8.85 -15.56
CA VAL A 439 -0.92 10.02 -14.84
C VAL A 439 0.53 10.25 -15.24
N GLY A 440 0.87 11.48 -15.64
CA GLY A 440 2.24 11.87 -15.96
C GLY A 440 2.97 12.45 -14.75
N ASP A 441 4.30 12.47 -14.80
CA ASP A 441 5.13 13.16 -13.81
C ASP A 441 5.91 14.30 -14.52
N PRO A 442 5.78 15.57 -14.09
CA PRO A 442 6.47 16.69 -14.75
C PRO A 442 8.01 16.57 -14.77
N GLN A 443 8.61 15.85 -13.81
CA GLN A 443 10.06 15.65 -13.72
C GLN A 443 10.50 14.47 -14.60
N GLU A 444 9.71 13.39 -14.63
CA GLU A 444 10.08 12.12 -15.30
C GLU A 444 9.50 11.98 -16.70
N GLY A 445 8.49 12.75 -17.10
CA GLY A 445 7.80 12.57 -18.37
C GLY A 445 6.67 11.54 -18.26
N PHE A 446 6.51 10.71 -19.30
CA PHE A 446 5.36 9.79 -19.38
C PHE A 446 5.71 8.32 -19.63
N SER A 447 6.96 8.00 -19.99
CA SER A 447 7.44 6.62 -20.20
C SER A 447 8.95 6.49 -20.00
N ALA A 448 9.41 5.30 -19.65
CA ALA A 448 10.80 4.98 -19.36
C ALA A 448 11.29 3.70 -20.04
N VAL A 449 12.60 3.63 -20.30
CA VAL A 449 13.31 2.42 -20.72
C VAL A 449 13.13 1.31 -19.70
N ASP A 450 13.14 1.64 -18.41
CA ASP A 450 12.96 0.67 -17.33
C ASP A 450 11.62 -0.09 -17.46
N ASP A 451 10.50 0.62 -17.57
CA ASP A 451 9.17 0.02 -17.71
C ASP A 451 8.98 -0.67 -19.06
N VAL A 452 9.39 -0.06 -20.17
CA VAL A 452 9.32 -0.73 -21.49
C VAL A 452 10.10 -2.05 -21.49
N SER A 453 11.25 -2.10 -20.80
CA SER A 453 12.02 -3.33 -20.66
C SER A 453 11.26 -4.42 -19.90
N ARG A 454 10.59 -4.06 -18.79
CA ARG A 454 9.78 -5.01 -18.02
C ARG A 454 8.56 -5.48 -18.82
N ALA A 455 7.89 -4.58 -19.52
CA ALA A 455 6.77 -4.91 -20.40
C ALA A 455 7.19 -5.86 -21.54
N VAL A 456 8.34 -5.64 -22.18
CA VAL A 456 8.89 -6.58 -23.19
C VAL A 456 9.08 -7.98 -22.59
N ILE A 457 9.65 -8.08 -21.38
CA ILE A 457 9.83 -9.37 -20.70
C ILE A 457 8.47 -10.01 -20.39
N ALA A 458 7.47 -9.24 -19.96
CA ALA A 458 6.11 -9.74 -19.71
C ALA A 458 5.46 -10.30 -20.99
N TYR A 459 5.55 -9.58 -22.11
CA TYR A 459 5.06 -10.07 -23.41
C TYR A 459 5.83 -11.31 -23.89
N VAL A 460 7.15 -11.39 -23.67
CA VAL A 460 7.93 -12.62 -23.96
C VAL A 460 7.41 -13.79 -23.13
N GLU A 461 7.19 -13.59 -21.82
CA GLU A 461 6.69 -14.66 -20.96
C GLU A 461 5.26 -15.08 -21.35
N HIS A 462 4.41 -14.13 -21.76
CA HIS A 462 3.04 -14.36 -22.21
C HIS A 462 3.04 -15.16 -23.53
N TYR A 463 3.79 -14.70 -24.53
CA TYR A 463 3.96 -15.37 -25.82
C TYR A 463 4.46 -16.80 -25.64
N LYS A 464 5.48 -17.03 -24.80
CA LYS A 464 5.98 -18.38 -24.48
C LYS A 464 4.94 -19.27 -23.77
N THR A 465 3.92 -18.69 -23.14
CA THR A 465 2.87 -19.44 -22.43
C THR A 465 1.72 -19.80 -23.35
N TYR A 466 1.29 -18.86 -24.21
CA TYR A 466 0.03 -18.96 -24.93
C TYR A 466 0.17 -18.95 -26.45
N GLY A 467 1.28 -18.45 -27.00
CA GLY A 467 1.54 -18.40 -28.45
C GLY A 467 0.86 -17.24 -29.20
N ASP A 468 0.36 -16.24 -28.48
CA ASP A 468 -0.41 -15.10 -29.00
C ASP A 468 0.45 -14.13 -29.86
N ALA A 469 -0.01 -13.86 -31.09
CA ALA A 469 0.73 -13.03 -32.05
C ALA A 469 0.68 -11.53 -31.74
N TYR A 470 -0.34 -11.04 -31.04
CA TYR A 470 -0.37 -9.68 -30.51
C TYR A 470 0.80 -9.46 -29.55
N SER A 471 1.01 -10.40 -28.62
CA SER A 471 2.16 -10.38 -27.72
C SER A 471 3.47 -10.36 -28.50
N TYR A 472 3.58 -11.13 -29.59
CA TYR A 472 4.74 -11.14 -30.46
C TYR A 472 4.99 -9.79 -31.20
N ASP A 473 3.94 -9.14 -31.71
CA ASP A 473 4.01 -7.78 -32.29
C ASP A 473 4.53 -6.76 -31.27
N MET A 474 4.04 -6.84 -30.03
CA MET A 474 4.49 -5.96 -28.95
C MET A 474 5.97 -6.17 -28.61
N ILE A 475 6.47 -7.41 -28.54
CA ILE A 475 7.90 -7.69 -28.31
C ILE A 475 8.76 -6.94 -29.33
N LYS A 476 8.42 -7.00 -30.63
CA LYS A 476 9.19 -6.34 -31.68
C LYS A 476 9.19 -4.82 -31.53
N ARG A 477 8.02 -4.24 -31.27
CA ARG A 477 7.84 -2.80 -31.05
C ARG A 477 8.64 -2.28 -29.85
N GLY A 478 8.67 -3.03 -28.76
CA GLY A 478 9.44 -2.66 -27.57
C GLY A 478 10.93 -2.74 -27.83
N LEU A 479 11.40 -3.77 -28.53
CA LEU A 479 12.81 -3.87 -28.94
C LEU A 479 13.27 -2.67 -29.77
N GLU A 480 12.44 -2.21 -30.72
CA GLU A 480 12.76 -1.00 -31.50
C GLU A 480 12.87 0.26 -30.61
N PHE A 481 11.99 0.42 -29.62
CA PHE A 481 12.11 1.52 -28.64
C PHE A 481 13.39 1.43 -27.81
N LEU A 482 13.71 0.25 -27.28
CA LEU A 482 14.93 0.06 -26.49
C LEU A 482 16.20 0.34 -27.31
N MET A 483 16.24 -0.09 -28.57
CA MET A 483 17.35 0.20 -29.47
C MET A 483 17.42 1.69 -29.87
N TRP A 484 16.28 2.39 -29.94
CA TRP A 484 16.22 3.83 -30.19
C TRP A 484 16.79 4.64 -29.01
N MET A 485 16.57 4.18 -27.78
CA MET A 485 17.12 4.79 -26.56
C MET A 485 18.61 4.46 -26.32
N GLN A 486 19.18 3.49 -27.03
CA GLN A 486 20.58 3.05 -26.87
C GLN A 486 21.55 3.86 -27.73
N TYR A 487 22.61 4.38 -27.11
CA TYR A 487 23.73 5.03 -27.80
C TYR A 487 24.72 4.01 -28.39
N GLU A 488 25.53 4.47 -29.35
CA GLU A 488 26.57 3.65 -29.99
C GLU A 488 27.68 3.16 -29.05
N ASP A 489 27.83 3.78 -27.87
CA ASP A 489 28.77 3.35 -26.82
C ASP A 489 28.14 2.39 -25.79
N GLY A 490 26.85 2.06 -25.97
CA GLY A 490 26.08 1.14 -25.12
C GLY A 490 25.40 1.80 -23.92
N ASP A 491 25.58 3.11 -23.68
CA ASP A 491 24.78 3.84 -22.69
C ASP A 491 23.33 4.03 -23.18
N PHE A 492 22.44 4.39 -22.25
CA PHE A 492 21.04 4.68 -22.53
C PHE A 492 20.62 5.96 -21.80
N ASP A 493 19.67 6.71 -22.38
CA ASP A 493 18.79 7.57 -21.59
C ASP A 493 17.64 6.74 -21.01
N ASN A 494 16.92 7.25 -20.00
CA ASN A 494 15.83 6.51 -19.38
C ASN A 494 14.46 6.98 -19.86
N PHE A 495 14.16 8.26 -19.70
CA PHE A 495 12.81 8.79 -19.83
C PHE A 495 12.55 9.53 -21.14
N VAL A 496 11.28 9.54 -21.56
CA VAL A 496 10.77 10.35 -22.68
C VAL A 496 9.61 11.24 -22.25
N ALA A 497 9.52 12.41 -22.89
CA ALA A 497 8.45 13.39 -22.69
C ALA A 497 7.78 13.75 -24.03
N LYS A 498 6.58 14.33 -23.96
CA LYS A 498 5.86 14.91 -25.12
C LYS A 498 5.95 16.44 -25.05
N ASP A 499 6.26 17.08 -26.15
CA ASP A 499 6.15 18.54 -26.28
C ASP A 499 4.66 18.95 -26.47
N PRO A 500 4.31 20.26 -26.45
CA PRO A 500 2.93 20.72 -26.62
C PRO A 500 2.28 20.29 -27.94
N ASP A 501 3.07 20.00 -28.97
CA ASP A 501 2.60 19.52 -30.28
C ASP A 501 2.44 17.99 -30.31
N GLY A 502 2.80 17.29 -29.21
CA GLY A 502 2.72 15.85 -29.04
C GLY A 502 3.95 15.09 -29.54
N THR A 503 5.03 15.78 -29.93
CA THR A 503 6.28 15.14 -30.37
C THR A 503 7.00 14.53 -29.19
N ILE A 504 7.38 13.26 -29.32
CA ILE A 504 8.13 12.56 -28.29
C ILE A 504 9.62 12.89 -28.42
N TYR A 505 10.27 13.22 -27.30
CA TYR A 505 11.69 13.47 -27.21
C TYR A 505 12.28 12.87 -25.93
N VAL A 506 13.58 12.62 -25.94
CA VAL A 506 14.32 12.12 -24.76
C VAL A 506 14.37 13.21 -23.69
N LYS A 507 13.96 12.87 -22.47
CA LYS A 507 13.91 13.79 -21.33
C LYS A 507 15.21 13.70 -20.54
N ASP A 508 15.84 14.83 -20.30
CA ASP A 508 16.93 14.98 -19.34
C ASP A 508 16.36 15.34 -17.95
N SER A 509 16.78 14.59 -16.93
CA SER A 509 16.38 14.73 -15.52
C SER A 509 17.38 14.02 -14.59
N GLN A 510 17.28 14.20 -13.27
CA GLN A 510 18.14 13.47 -12.33
C GLN A 510 18.01 11.94 -12.46
N SER A 511 16.84 11.45 -12.84
CA SER A 511 16.53 10.04 -13.07
C SER A 511 16.60 9.64 -14.57
N SER A 512 17.06 10.54 -15.44
CA SER A 512 17.26 10.32 -16.88
C SER A 512 18.51 11.05 -17.40
N GLN A 513 19.59 10.31 -17.57
CA GLN A 513 20.83 10.86 -18.13
C GLN A 513 21.57 9.76 -18.87
N LYS A 514 22.32 10.10 -19.91
CA LYS A 514 23.13 9.13 -20.66
C LYS A 514 24.07 8.36 -19.72
N SER A 515 23.72 7.10 -19.41
CA SER A 515 24.49 6.26 -18.49
C SER A 515 24.18 4.76 -18.68
N PHE A 516 25.10 3.92 -18.21
CA PHE A 516 24.89 2.47 -18.08
C PHE A 516 24.41 2.13 -16.67
N SER A 517 23.22 2.64 -16.33
CA SER A 517 22.60 2.50 -15.01
C SER A 517 21.58 1.35 -14.99
N TRP A 518 20.69 1.28 -13.98
CA TRP A 518 19.73 0.19 -13.82
C TRP A 518 18.77 0.06 -15.02
N TRP A 519 18.35 1.17 -15.65
CA TRP A 519 17.51 1.13 -16.86
C TRP A 519 18.23 0.48 -18.05
N ALA A 520 19.52 0.80 -18.25
CA ALA A 520 20.33 0.19 -19.31
C ALA A 520 20.48 -1.33 -19.09
N VAL A 521 20.66 -1.75 -17.84
CA VAL A 521 20.74 -3.17 -17.47
C VAL A 521 19.42 -3.89 -17.72
N ARG A 522 18.27 -3.23 -17.49
CA ARG A 522 16.95 -3.78 -17.76
C ARG A 522 16.68 -3.91 -19.25
N ALA A 523 17.08 -2.92 -20.05
CA ALA A 523 17.05 -3.02 -21.51
C ALA A 523 17.93 -4.18 -22.00
N TYR A 524 19.12 -4.35 -21.42
CA TYR A 524 20.00 -5.47 -21.70
C TYR A 524 19.34 -6.82 -21.37
N GLU A 525 18.67 -6.94 -20.23
CA GLU A 525 17.89 -8.14 -19.87
C GLU A 525 16.76 -8.41 -20.88
N ALA A 526 15.98 -7.39 -21.22
CA ALA A 526 14.85 -7.50 -22.13
C ALA A 526 15.28 -7.96 -23.52
N MET A 527 16.32 -7.35 -24.09
CA MET A 527 16.90 -7.75 -25.37
C MET A 527 17.39 -9.21 -25.34
N GLY A 528 18.11 -9.61 -24.27
CA GLY A 528 18.62 -10.97 -24.15
C GLY A 528 17.51 -12.01 -23.97
N THR A 529 16.43 -11.64 -23.28
CA THR A 529 15.26 -12.48 -23.04
C THR A 529 14.42 -12.66 -24.31
N ALA A 530 14.31 -11.61 -25.14
CA ALA A 530 13.50 -11.61 -26.34
C ALA A 530 14.19 -12.25 -27.55
N LEU A 531 15.51 -12.17 -27.66
CA LEU A 531 16.27 -12.66 -28.82
C LEU A 531 15.91 -14.13 -29.20
N PRO A 532 15.83 -15.10 -28.28
CA PRO A 532 15.48 -16.48 -28.63
C PRO A 532 14.03 -16.67 -29.10
N GLN A 533 13.17 -15.65 -28.96
CA GLN A 533 11.77 -15.70 -29.41
C GLN A 533 11.56 -15.11 -30.79
N LEU A 534 12.57 -14.44 -31.36
CA LEU A 534 12.45 -13.87 -32.70
C LEU A 534 12.37 -15.00 -33.74
N ALA A 535 11.31 -14.98 -34.56
CA ALA A 535 11.08 -15.96 -35.60
C ALA A 535 12.11 -15.81 -36.72
N ASP A 536 12.34 -16.89 -37.48
CA ASP A 536 13.26 -16.90 -38.62
C ASP A 536 12.98 -15.79 -39.64
N ALA A 537 11.72 -15.38 -39.78
CA ALA A 537 11.31 -14.29 -40.67
C ALA A 537 11.80 -12.90 -40.22
N ASP A 538 12.12 -12.72 -38.94
CA ASP A 538 12.58 -11.48 -38.32
C ASP A 538 14.11 -11.48 -38.08
N ALA A 539 14.88 -12.28 -38.84
CA ALA A 539 16.33 -12.42 -38.70
C ALA A 539 17.12 -11.09 -38.71
N ALA A 540 16.67 -10.09 -39.49
CA ALA A 540 17.32 -8.77 -39.52
C ALA A 540 17.10 -7.95 -38.24
N LEU A 541 15.99 -8.17 -37.53
CA LEU A 541 15.80 -7.61 -36.18
C LEU A 541 16.68 -8.36 -35.17
N ALA A 542 16.77 -9.69 -35.28
CA ALA A 542 17.62 -10.50 -34.41
C ALA A 542 19.10 -10.09 -34.49
N GLU A 543 19.65 -9.91 -35.69
CA GLU A 543 21.03 -9.44 -35.91
C GLU A 543 21.28 -8.07 -35.24
N ARG A 544 20.36 -7.12 -35.38
CA ARG A 544 20.47 -5.80 -34.72
C ARG A 544 20.41 -5.91 -33.19
N VAL A 545 19.57 -6.80 -32.66
CA VAL A 545 19.48 -7.05 -31.22
C VAL A 545 20.78 -7.67 -30.71
N GLU A 546 21.38 -8.63 -31.43
CA GLU A 546 22.70 -9.19 -31.11
C GLU A 546 23.78 -8.11 -31.04
N ASP A 547 23.86 -7.23 -32.04
CA ASP A 547 24.79 -6.09 -32.02
C ASP A 547 24.59 -5.21 -30.77
N ARG A 548 23.34 -4.95 -30.39
CA ARG A 548 23.01 -4.14 -29.20
C ARG A 548 23.36 -4.83 -27.88
N LEU A 549 23.25 -6.16 -27.81
CA LEU A 549 23.70 -6.96 -26.66
C LEU A 549 25.22 -6.89 -26.50
N GLU A 550 25.98 -6.89 -27.60
CA GLU A 550 27.43 -6.74 -27.56
C GLU A 550 27.85 -5.36 -27.04
N LEU A 551 27.17 -4.28 -27.46
CA LEU A 551 27.38 -2.94 -26.92
C LEU A 551 27.17 -2.90 -25.39
N SER A 552 26.08 -3.50 -24.91
CA SER A 552 25.78 -3.58 -23.48
C SER A 552 26.82 -4.38 -22.70
N LEU A 553 27.27 -5.52 -23.22
CA LEU A 553 28.33 -6.32 -22.59
C LEU A 553 29.65 -5.55 -22.52
N ASN A 554 30.03 -4.87 -23.60
CA ASN A 554 31.24 -4.07 -23.66
C ASN A 554 31.17 -2.90 -22.67
N ARG A 555 30.03 -2.22 -22.58
CA ARG A 555 29.83 -1.09 -21.68
C ARG A 555 29.84 -1.51 -20.22
N LEU A 556 29.18 -2.61 -19.87
CA LEU A 556 29.26 -3.21 -18.54
C LEU A 556 30.72 -3.43 -18.12
N LYS A 557 31.52 -4.10 -18.98
CA LYS A 557 32.93 -4.37 -18.70
C LYS A 557 33.76 -3.09 -18.52
N GLN A 558 33.52 -2.05 -19.32
CA GLN A 558 34.18 -0.76 -19.14
C GLN A 558 33.86 -0.12 -17.78
N LYS A 559 32.66 -0.34 -17.23
CA LYS A 559 32.25 0.19 -15.92
C LYS A 559 32.77 -0.65 -14.75
N THR A 560 32.97 -1.95 -14.94
CA THR A 560 33.32 -2.87 -13.84
C THR A 560 34.81 -3.24 -13.81
N ASP A 561 35.40 -3.59 -14.96
CA ASP A 561 36.74 -4.18 -15.03
C ASP A 561 37.87 -3.31 -14.48
N PRO A 562 37.88 -1.97 -14.66
CA PRO A 562 38.98 -1.13 -14.17
C PRO A 562 39.19 -1.16 -12.65
N ALA A 563 38.14 -1.40 -11.86
CA ALA A 563 38.20 -1.42 -10.40
C ALA A 563 38.26 -2.86 -9.82
N TYR A 564 38.35 -3.89 -10.68
CA TYR A 564 38.33 -5.28 -10.23
C TYR A 564 39.52 -5.59 -9.32
N GLY A 565 39.24 -6.16 -8.15
CA GLY A 565 40.23 -6.43 -7.10
C GLY A 565 40.43 -5.29 -6.11
N GLU A 566 39.79 -4.14 -6.30
CA GLU A 566 39.75 -3.07 -5.29
C GLU A 566 38.56 -3.21 -4.34
N TYR A 567 38.78 -2.83 -3.08
CA TYR A 567 37.79 -2.99 -2.01
C TYR A 567 37.64 -1.71 -1.18
N TYR A 568 36.49 -1.61 -0.51
CA TYR A 568 36.21 -0.63 0.54
C TYR A 568 35.53 -1.32 1.72
N THR A 569 35.28 -0.60 2.81
CA THR A 569 34.66 -1.14 4.02
C THR A 569 33.33 -0.46 4.29
N VAL A 570 32.28 -1.26 4.53
CA VAL A 570 30.97 -0.81 5.03
C VAL A 570 30.81 -1.41 6.43
N GLY A 571 30.96 -0.58 7.47
CA GLY A 571 31.02 -1.08 8.84
C GLY A 571 32.21 -2.01 9.05
N ASP A 572 31.95 -3.31 9.25
CA ASP A 572 32.94 -4.39 9.38
C ASP A 572 32.96 -5.33 8.15
N VAL A 573 32.15 -5.05 7.13
CA VAL A 573 32.04 -5.85 5.90
C VAL A 573 32.97 -5.30 4.82
N LYS A 574 33.69 -6.22 4.16
CA LYS A 574 34.53 -5.92 2.99
C LYS A 574 33.66 -5.89 1.73
N ALA A 575 33.61 -4.76 1.05
CA ALA A 575 32.79 -4.55 -0.13
C ALA A 575 33.64 -4.36 -1.40
N ALA A 576 33.13 -4.78 -2.55
CA ALA A 576 33.81 -4.74 -3.85
C ALA A 576 33.57 -3.40 -4.58
N LYS A 577 34.63 -2.70 -5.00
CA LYS A 577 34.49 -1.42 -5.74
C LYS A 577 34.06 -1.57 -7.19
N TRP A 578 34.18 -2.76 -7.78
CA TRP A 578 33.89 -3.01 -9.19
C TRP A 578 32.43 -3.36 -9.48
N LEU A 579 31.57 -3.40 -8.46
CA LEU A 579 30.15 -3.55 -8.65
C LEU A 579 29.63 -2.38 -9.50
N LEU A 580 28.67 -2.65 -10.39
CA LEU A 580 28.08 -1.62 -11.22
C LEU A 580 27.41 -0.57 -10.32
N MET A 581 27.76 0.70 -10.52
CA MET A 581 27.39 1.84 -9.65
C MET A 581 27.91 1.74 -8.19
N GLY A 582 28.75 0.76 -7.88
CA GLY A 582 29.19 0.46 -6.52
C GLY A 582 28.14 -0.30 -5.69
N ASP A 583 27.10 -0.85 -6.34
CA ASP A 583 25.91 -1.35 -5.65
C ASP A 583 25.63 -2.83 -5.95
N VAL A 584 25.23 -3.56 -4.90
CA VAL A 584 24.87 -4.99 -4.98
C VAL A 584 23.57 -5.20 -5.76
N TRP A 585 22.60 -4.30 -5.62
CA TRP A 585 21.30 -4.40 -6.29
C TRP A 585 21.44 -4.31 -7.82
N VAL A 586 22.01 -3.23 -8.34
CA VAL A 586 22.16 -3.02 -9.79
C VAL A 586 23.06 -4.11 -10.41
N SER A 587 24.09 -4.54 -9.68
CA SER A 587 24.94 -5.66 -10.11
C SER A 587 24.18 -7.00 -10.16
N SER A 588 23.19 -7.20 -9.29
CA SER A 588 22.34 -8.39 -9.32
C SER A 588 21.43 -8.40 -10.56
N LEU A 589 20.90 -7.24 -10.96
CA LEU A 589 20.22 -7.08 -12.25
C LEU A 589 21.16 -7.39 -13.42
N ALA A 590 22.41 -6.91 -13.36
CA ALA A 590 23.39 -7.14 -14.43
C ALA A 590 23.75 -8.63 -14.59
N VAL A 591 23.86 -9.36 -13.48
CA VAL A 591 24.01 -10.82 -13.50
C VAL A 591 22.81 -11.50 -14.17
N ASN A 592 21.59 -11.02 -13.91
CA ASN A 592 20.40 -11.57 -14.56
C ASN A 592 20.39 -11.28 -16.08
N ALA A 593 20.73 -10.06 -16.51
CA ALA A 593 20.86 -9.72 -17.93
C ALA A 593 21.94 -10.57 -18.63
N LEU A 594 23.10 -10.72 -18.00
CA LEU A 594 24.19 -11.58 -18.47
C LEU A 594 23.75 -13.04 -18.59
N LYS A 595 22.86 -13.55 -17.71
CA LYS A 595 22.34 -14.93 -17.82
C LYS A 595 21.55 -15.09 -19.11
N GLN A 596 20.65 -14.14 -19.41
CA GLN A 596 19.83 -14.20 -20.61
C GLN A 596 20.70 -14.09 -21.87
N HIS A 597 21.69 -13.19 -21.87
CA HIS A 597 22.65 -13.10 -22.98
C HIS A 597 23.50 -14.37 -23.11
N TYR A 598 23.92 -15.00 -22.00
CA TYR A 598 24.68 -16.26 -22.06
C TYR A 598 23.86 -17.38 -22.72
N ASP A 599 22.58 -17.48 -22.38
CA ASP A 599 21.68 -18.50 -22.94
C ASP A 599 21.39 -18.26 -24.42
N ALA A 600 21.24 -16.99 -24.83
CA ALA A 600 20.99 -16.61 -26.21
C ALA A 600 22.24 -16.69 -27.11
N ALA A 601 23.43 -16.41 -26.57
CA ALA A 601 24.65 -16.33 -27.36
C ALA A 601 25.08 -17.70 -27.94
N SER A 602 25.38 -17.74 -29.24
CA SER A 602 26.01 -18.89 -29.88
C SER A 602 27.54 -18.81 -29.90
N ASP A 603 28.12 -17.61 -29.88
CA ASP A 603 29.58 -17.41 -29.96
C ASP A 603 30.29 -17.82 -28.65
N PRO A 604 31.23 -18.79 -28.69
CA PRO A 604 32.03 -19.20 -27.54
C PRO A 604 32.84 -18.06 -26.89
N ALA A 605 33.33 -17.09 -27.67
CA ALA A 605 34.09 -15.94 -27.18
C ALA A 605 33.21 -14.99 -26.37
N VAL A 606 31.98 -14.72 -26.84
CA VAL A 606 30.98 -13.95 -26.11
C VAL A 606 30.60 -14.66 -24.82
N LYS A 607 30.33 -15.98 -24.86
CA LYS A 607 30.07 -16.80 -23.67
C LYS A 607 31.22 -16.77 -22.66
N ALA A 608 32.47 -16.79 -23.12
CA ALA A 608 33.64 -16.68 -22.26
C ALA A 608 33.74 -15.30 -21.60
N ALA A 609 33.47 -14.22 -22.35
CA ALA A 609 33.43 -12.86 -21.82
C ALA A 609 32.31 -12.68 -20.79
N ILE A 610 31.12 -13.22 -21.04
CA ILE A 610 30.00 -13.20 -20.09
C ILE A 610 30.36 -13.98 -18.81
N ARG A 611 30.96 -15.16 -18.94
CA ARG A 611 31.41 -15.95 -17.79
C ARG A 611 32.43 -15.20 -16.93
N ASP A 612 33.29 -14.40 -17.57
CA ASP A 612 34.25 -13.54 -16.86
C ASP A 612 33.54 -12.46 -16.04
N SER A 613 32.59 -11.74 -16.64
CA SER A 613 31.76 -10.75 -15.94
C SER A 613 30.91 -11.36 -14.82
N MET A 614 30.32 -12.54 -15.07
CA MET A 614 29.58 -13.33 -14.07
C MET A 614 30.43 -13.64 -12.84
N ARG A 615 31.70 -14.06 -13.05
CA ARG A 615 32.63 -14.34 -11.96
C ARG A 615 32.92 -13.08 -11.14
N LYS A 616 33.24 -11.97 -11.80
CA LYS A 616 33.56 -10.70 -11.12
C LYS A 616 32.36 -10.18 -10.31
N LEU A 617 31.19 -10.07 -10.93
CA LEU A 617 30.00 -9.56 -10.23
C LEU A 617 29.52 -10.52 -9.13
N GLY A 618 29.55 -11.83 -9.39
CA GLY A 618 29.20 -12.85 -8.41
C GLY A 618 30.10 -12.83 -7.17
N GLU A 619 31.41 -12.60 -7.34
CA GLU A 619 32.36 -12.43 -6.24
C GLU A 619 31.99 -11.22 -5.37
N GLY A 620 31.68 -10.07 -5.99
CA GLY A 620 31.30 -8.87 -5.24
C GLY A 620 29.96 -9.01 -4.50
N ILE A 621 28.97 -9.67 -5.10
CA ILE A 621 27.67 -9.95 -4.46
C ILE A 621 27.84 -10.96 -3.31
N TYR A 622 28.71 -11.96 -3.47
CA TYR A 622 28.99 -12.96 -2.43
C TYR A 622 29.58 -12.34 -1.16
N LEU A 623 30.38 -11.27 -1.30
CA LEU A 623 30.93 -10.52 -0.17
C LEU A 623 29.87 -9.74 0.63
N ALA A 624 28.69 -9.50 0.07
CA ALA A 624 27.58 -8.83 0.74
C ALA A 624 26.75 -9.74 1.65
N GLN A 625 27.13 -11.01 1.78
CA GLN A 625 26.52 -11.97 2.68
C GLN A 625 26.72 -11.54 4.15
N GLY A 626 25.64 -11.22 4.85
CA GLY A 626 25.64 -10.89 6.28
C GLY A 626 25.14 -12.04 7.17
N GLY A 627 25.76 -12.25 8.33
CA GLY A 627 25.33 -13.24 9.34
C GLY A 627 25.79 -14.67 9.04
N SER A 628 26.12 -15.48 10.05
CA SER A 628 26.71 -16.82 9.82
C SER A 628 25.72 -17.98 9.83
N SER A 629 24.50 -17.80 10.33
CA SER A 629 23.56 -18.90 10.59
C SER A 629 22.12 -18.43 10.66
N PHE A 630 21.19 -19.35 10.91
CA PHE A 630 19.76 -19.06 11.13
C PHE A 630 19.47 -18.26 12.40
N ARG A 631 20.48 -18.06 13.26
CA ARG A 631 20.35 -17.42 14.59
C ARG A 631 21.19 -16.15 14.72
N ASP A 632 22.12 -15.92 13.80
CA ASP A 632 22.97 -14.74 13.79
C ASP A 632 22.43 -13.78 12.73
N PHE A 633 21.82 -12.67 13.16
CA PHE A 633 21.33 -11.63 12.26
C PHE A 633 22.48 -11.11 11.36
N PRO A 634 22.25 -10.78 10.06
CA PRO A 634 21.00 -10.84 9.28
C PRO A 634 20.71 -12.22 8.68
N TYR A 635 20.94 -13.28 9.43
CA TYR A 635 20.51 -14.64 9.14
C TYR A 635 21.02 -15.20 7.81
N GLY A 636 22.22 -14.83 7.38
CA GLY A 636 22.77 -15.30 6.11
C GLY A 636 22.22 -14.61 4.86
N GLY A 637 21.44 -13.54 5.02
CA GLY A 637 20.94 -12.74 3.89
C GLY A 637 22.06 -12.05 3.10
N ILE A 638 21.76 -11.64 1.87
CA ILE A 638 22.69 -10.90 1.01
C ILE A 638 22.23 -9.44 1.03
N MET A 639 23.01 -8.59 1.71
CA MET A 639 22.62 -7.22 2.05
C MET A 639 22.87 -6.26 0.89
N HIS A 640 22.20 -5.11 0.92
CA HIS A 640 22.53 -4.01 0.05
C HIS A 640 23.79 -3.33 0.60
N LEU A 641 24.82 -3.26 -0.23
CA LEU A 641 25.99 -2.45 0.04
C LEU A 641 26.02 -1.36 -1.02
N TYR A 642 25.66 -0.15 -0.60
CA TYR A 642 25.75 1.04 -1.46
C TYR A 642 27.11 1.71 -1.30
N ASN A 643 27.58 2.35 -2.37
CA ASN A 643 28.75 3.21 -2.25
C ASN A 643 28.47 4.37 -1.26
N GLY A 644 29.33 4.54 -0.25
CA GLY A 644 29.14 5.56 0.79
C GLY A 644 28.21 5.18 1.95
N SER A 645 27.52 4.03 1.88
CA SER A 645 26.75 3.53 3.03
C SER A 645 27.66 3.12 4.19
N THR A 646 27.18 3.33 5.42
CA THR A 646 27.85 2.90 6.66
C THR A 646 27.13 1.73 7.35
N ASN A 647 25.95 1.34 6.84
CA ASN A 647 25.13 0.28 7.42
C ASN A 647 25.25 -1.03 6.62
N PRO A 648 25.98 -2.04 7.11
CA PRO A 648 26.11 -3.33 6.44
C PRO A 648 24.89 -4.24 6.63
N ASP A 649 23.92 -3.85 7.46
CA ASP A 649 22.71 -4.62 7.75
C ASP A 649 21.50 -4.15 6.92
N LEU A 650 21.73 -3.27 5.94
CA LEU A 650 20.69 -2.70 5.08
C LEU A 650 20.20 -3.73 4.07
N TRP A 651 18.89 -3.97 4.05
CA TRP A 651 18.24 -4.73 2.99
C TRP A 651 16.91 -4.07 2.62
N GLU A 652 16.62 -3.99 1.33
CA GLU A 652 15.41 -3.40 0.79
C GLU A 652 14.72 -4.39 -0.13
N GLU A 653 13.40 -4.45 -0.09
CA GLU A 653 12.63 -5.46 -0.81
C GLU A 653 12.51 -5.16 -2.29
N TRP A 654 12.46 -3.87 -2.64
CA TRP A 654 12.44 -3.43 -4.01
C TRP A 654 13.73 -3.87 -4.72
N GLY A 655 13.60 -4.53 -5.87
CA GLY A 655 14.77 -4.97 -6.66
C GLY A 655 15.61 -6.10 -6.05
N SER A 656 15.19 -6.70 -4.93
CA SER A 656 15.95 -7.72 -4.20
C SER A 656 16.05 -9.07 -4.93
N ILE A 657 16.96 -9.20 -5.89
CA ILE A 657 17.20 -10.46 -6.62
C ILE A 657 18.61 -11.04 -6.42
N GLN A 658 19.26 -10.71 -5.30
CA GLN A 658 20.63 -11.13 -5.00
C GLN A 658 20.79 -12.65 -4.90
N VAL A 659 19.77 -13.36 -4.39
CA VAL A 659 19.77 -14.84 -4.31
C VAL A 659 19.75 -15.46 -5.70
N ARG A 660 18.88 -14.94 -6.60
CA ARG A 660 18.86 -15.30 -8.02
C ARG A 660 20.21 -15.02 -8.69
N ALA A 661 20.79 -13.85 -8.44
CA ALA A 661 22.07 -13.47 -9.00
C ALA A 661 23.19 -14.45 -8.57
N LEU A 662 23.33 -14.75 -7.28
CA LEU A 662 24.35 -15.72 -6.83
C LEU A 662 24.10 -17.14 -7.35
N ALA A 663 22.84 -17.57 -7.47
CA ALA A 663 22.52 -18.87 -8.03
C ALA A 663 23.00 -18.98 -9.48
N PHE A 664 22.68 -17.99 -10.33
CA PHE A 664 23.08 -17.96 -11.74
C PHE A 664 24.59 -17.75 -11.92
N ALA A 665 25.18 -16.79 -11.20
CA ALA A 665 26.63 -16.57 -11.25
C ALA A 665 27.40 -17.82 -10.81
N GLY A 666 26.97 -18.47 -9.73
CA GLY A 666 27.57 -19.70 -9.23
C GLY A 666 27.48 -20.84 -10.25
N GLN A 667 26.35 -21.00 -10.93
CA GLN A 667 26.17 -22.01 -11.97
C GLN A 667 27.08 -21.76 -13.20
N ILE A 668 27.11 -20.53 -13.71
CA ILE A 668 27.85 -20.17 -14.94
C ILE A 668 29.37 -20.10 -14.69
N ALA A 669 29.79 -19.55 -13.55
CA ALA A 669 31.20 -19.45 -13.17
C ALA A 669 31.77 -20.77 -12.62
N GLY A 670 30.92 -21.69 -12.15
CA GLY A 670 31.33 -22.96 -11.54
C GLY A 670 31.68 -22.86 -10.05
N GLU A 671 31.12 -21.87 -9.35
CA GLU A 671 31.41 -21.55 -7.95
C GLU A 671 30.30 -22.06 -7.02
N ARG A 672 30.47 -23.31 -6.53
CA ARG A 672 29.47 -24.02 -5.73
C ARG A 672 29.10 -23.29 -4.43
N GLN A 673 30.07 -22.67 -3.78
CA GLN A 673 29.88 -21.95 -2.51
C GLN A 673 28.94 -20.74 -2.66
N TRP A 674 28.81 -20.17 -3.87
CA TRP A 674 27.86 -19.08 -4.13
C TRP A 674 26.42 -19.60 -4.19
N ILE A 675 26.21 -20.77 -4.83
CA ILE A 675 24.92 -21.45 -4.82
C ILE A 675 24.54 -21.81 -3.38
N GLU A 676 25.47 -22.40 -2.61
CA GLU A 676 25.23 -22.74 -1.20
C GLU A 676 24.88 -21.51 -0.35
N THR A 677 25.48 -20.36 -0.63
CA THR A 677 25.15 -19.09 0.02
C THR A 677 23.77 -18.57 -0.38
N ALA A 678 23.40 -18.69 -1.66
CA ALA A 678 22.04 -18.40 -2.12
C ALA A 678 21.01 -19.30 -1.39
N GLU A 679 21.33 -20.59 -1.17
CA GLU A 679 20.50 -21.48 -0.37
C GLU A 679 20.39 -21.07 1.09
N LEU A 680 21.47 -20.57 1.70
CA LEU A 680 21.42 -20.03 3.05
C LEU A 680 20.44 -18.86 3.10
N ALA A 681 20.65 -17.84 2.28
CA ALA A 681 19.80 -16.66 2.24
C ALA A 681 18.33 -17.01 1.99
N ALA A 682 18.03 -17.96 1.09
CA ALA A 682 16.67 -18.45 0.86
C ALA A 682 16.10 -19.20 2.07
N ASP A 683 16.87 -20.14 2.62
CA ASP A 683 16.42 -21.04 3.68
C ASP A 683 16.25 -20.33 5.03
N SER A 684 17.02 -19.28 5.32
CA SER A 684 17.00 -18.58 6.61
C SER A 684 16.51 -17.14 6.57
N PHE A 685 16.85 -16.34 5.56
CA PHE A 685 16.50 -14.91 5.53
C PHE A 685 15.18 -14.68 4.80
N LEU A 686 15.06 -15.08 3.53
CA LEU A 686 13.82 -14.91 2.76
C LEU A 686 12.65 -15.72 3.36
N SER A 687 12.93 -16.91 3.91
CA SER A 687 11.92 -17.70 4.61
C SER A 687 11.43 -17.05 5.90
N ASP A 688 12.28 -16.31 6.63
CA ASP A 688 11.83 -15.52 7.78
C ASP A 688 10.88 -14.42 7.32
N LEU A 689 11.21 -13.70 6.26
CA LEU A 689 10.33 -12.66 5.71
C LEU A 689 9.00 -13.25 5.21
N LEU A 690 8.99 -14.47 4.69
CA LEU A 690 7.76 -15.15 4.30
C LEU A 690 6.92 -15.60 5.52
N ILE A 691 7.55 -16.05 6.61
CA ILE A 691 6.86 -16.61 7.79
C ILE A 691 6.51 -15.53 8.82
N SER A 692 7.51 -14.77 9.26
CA SER A 692 7.42 -13.75 10.31
C SER A 692 7.04 -12.37 9.77
N GLY A 693 6.61 -12.28 8.50
CA GLY A 693 6.12 -11.05 7.86
C GLY A 693 7.17 -10.37 6.99
N ARG A 694 6.74 -9.90 5.82
CA ARG A 694 7.55 -9.16 4.85
C ARG A 694 7.98 -7.79 5.39
N ALA A 695 8.95 -7.20 4.72
CA ALA A 695 9.51 -5.90 5.04
C ALA A 695 9.75 -5.14 3.76
N GLU A 696 9.38 -3.86 3.69
CA GLU A 696 9.90 -2.96 2.66
C GLU A 696 11.42 -2.77 2.84
N LYS A 697 11.85 -2.63 4.10
CA LYS A 697 13.24 -2.38 4.48
C LYS A 697 13.62 -3.09 5.78
N LEU A 698 14.87 -3.49 5.90
CA LEU A 698 15.54 -3.99 7.10
C LEU A 698 16.81 -3.17 7.35
N SER A 699 17.00 -2.64 8.55
CA SER A 699 18.20 -1.82 8.83
C SER A 699 18.61 -1.64 10.31
N PRO A 700 18.72 -2.66 11.18
CA PRO A 700 18.43 -4.09 11.05
C PRO A 700 16.97 -4.43 11.41
N ASN A 701 16.23 -3.49 11.97
CA ASN A 701 14.83 -3.71 12.33
C ASN A 701 13.95 -3.77 11.10
N LYS A 702 12.86 -4.54 11.23
CA LYS A 702 11.88 -4.75 10.17
C LYS A 702 11.00 -3.51 10.04
N LYS A 703 10.96 -2.93 8.84
CA LYS A 703 9.95 -1.96 8.41
C LYS A 703 9.00 -2.61 7.44
N PRO A 704 7.77 -2.95 7.87
CA PRO A 704 6.88 -3.74 7.03
C PRO A 704 6.36 -3.02 5.79
N TYR A 705 6.07 -1.72 5.86
CA TYR A 705 5.22 -1.04 4.87
C TYR A 705 5.92 0.13 4.18
N PRO A 706 5.54 0.41 2.91
CA PRO A 706 4.56 -0.33 2.09
C PRO A 706 5.03 -1.73 1.62
N LEU A 707 4.09 -2.68 1.57
CA LEU A 707 4.30 -3.99 0.94
C LEU A 707 3.96 -3.88 -0.54
N ILE A 708 4.96 -3.57 -1.33
CA ILE A 708 4.87 -3.27 -2.76
C ILE A 708 4.78 -4.54 -3.63
N ASN A 709 4.14 -4.41 -4.78
CA ASN A 709 3.90 -5.50 -5.74
C ASN A 709 5.20 -6.07 -6.33
N TYR A 710 6.07 -5.20 -6.83
CA TYR A 710 7.38 -5.58 -7.36
C TYR A 710 8.32 -6.12 -6.27
N GLY A 711 8.06 -5.80 -5.00
CA GLY A 711 8.68 -6.47 -3.85
C GLY A 711 8.30 -7.96 -3.76
N THR A 712 7.02 -8.31 -3.99
CA THR A 712 6.57 -9.72 -4.03
C THR A 712 7.24 -10.49 -5.18
N ALA A 713 7.36 -9.87 -6.36
CA ALA A 713 8.01 -10.47 -7.53
C ALA A 713 9.45 -10.91 -7.23
N SER A 714 10.18 -10.16 -6.40
CA SER A 714 11.55 -10.49 -5.98
C SER A 714 11.66 -11.85 -5.28
N TYR A 715 10.71 -12.22 -4.41
CA TYR A 715 10.69 -13.52 -3.75
C TYR A 715 10.51 -14.66 -4.74
N VAL A 716 9.53 -14.49 -5.64
CA VAL A 716 9.22 -15.48 -6.68
C VAL A 716 10.44 -15.69 -7.57
N ASP A 717 11.07 -14.61 -8.02
CA ASP A 717 12.22 -14.66 -8.91
C ASP A 717 13.45 -15.30 -8.25
N ASN A 718 13.74 -14.98 -6.98
CA ASN A 718 14.80 -15.63 -6.22
C ASN A 718 14.58 -17.14 -6.08
N LEU A 719 13.37 -17.53 -5.70
CA LEU A 719 13.04 -18.92 -5.38
C LEU A 719 12.93 -19.79 -6.64
N LEU A 720 12.36 -19.27 -7.73
CA LEU A 720 12.32 -20.00 -9.00
C LEU A 720 13.70 -20.14 -9.64
N ALA A 721 14.55 -19.11 -9.58
CA ALA A 721 15.93 -19.22 -10.05
C ALA A 721 16.74 -20.24 -9.25
N LEU A 722 16.55 -20.28 -7.92
CA LEU A 722 17.21 -21.28 -7.09
C LEU A 722 16.67 -22.69 -7.35
N TYR A 723 15.37 -22.85 -7.65
CA TYR A 723 14.82 -24.11 -8.15
C TYR A 723 15.46 -24.52 -9.49
N GLU A 724 15.59 -23.59 -10.45
CA GLU A 724 16.22 -23.84 -11.76
C GLU A 724 17.65 -24.35 -11.61
N VAL A 725 18.44 -23.75 -10.71
CA VAL A 725 19.85 -24.10 -10.50
C VAL A 725 20.02 -25.38 -9.68
N THR A 726 19.18 -25.62 -8.68
CA THR A 726 19.38 -26.70 -7.69
C THR A 726 18.48 -27.93 -7.91
N GLY A 727 17.37 -27.78 -8.61
CA GLY A 727 16.33 -28.80 -8.77
C GLY A 727 15.52 -29.09 -7.49
N LYS A 728 15.72 -28.34 -6.40
CA LYS A 728 15.05 -28.61 -5.11
C LYS A 728 13.62 -28.05 -5.10
N GLU A 729 12.62 -28.93 -5.19
CA GLU A 729 11.19 -28.57 -5.28
C GLU A 729 10.69 -27.63 -4.17
N LYS A 730 11.31 -27.65 -2.98
CA LYS A 730 10.96 -26.73 -1.89
C LYS A 730 11.00 -25.26 -2.32
N TYR A 731 11.91 -24.86 -3.20
CA TYR A 731 11.99 -23.47 -3.64
C TYR A 731 10.86 -23.12 -4.61
N ALA A 732 10.47 -24.02 -5.51
CA ALA A 732 9.29 -23.81 -6.35
C ALA A 732 8.00 -23.75 -5.51
N ALA A 733 7.89 -24.59 -4.47
CA ALA A 733 6.77 -24.52 -3.53
C ALA A 733 6.72 -23.17 -2.80
N LEU A 734 7.85 -22.69 -2.29
CA LEU A 734 7.94 -21.38 -1.64
C LEU A 734 7.64 -20.23 -2.62
N ALA A 735 8.02 -20.34 -3.89
CA ALA A 735 7.69 -19.34 -4.91
C ALA A 735 6.17 -19.23 -5.13
N GLY A 736 5.48 -20.37 -5.19
CA GLY A 736 4.02 -20.41 -5.27
C GLY A 736 3.34 -19.85 -4.01
N ILE A 737 3.88 -20.17 -2.82
CA ILE A 737 3.39 -19.61 -1.54
C ILE A 737 3.60 -18.09 -1.51
N ALA A 738 4.77 -17.57 -1.93
CA ALA A 738 5.00 -16.14 -2.04
C ALA A 738 4.02 -15.49 -3.04
N GLY A 739 3.80 -16.14 -4.20
CA GLY A 739 2.88 -15.67 -5.23
C GLY A 739 1.41 -15.66 -4.84
N SER A 740 1.00 -16.48 -3.85
CA SER A 740 -0.38 -16.44 -3.32
C SER A 740 -0.76 -15.08 -2.70
N TRP A 741 0.22 -14.19 -2.47
CA TRP A 741 -0.04 -12.79 -2.13
C TRP A 741 -0.93 -12.08 -3.16
N TRP A 742 -0.77 -12.34 -4.47
CA TRP A 742 -1.61 -11.75 -5.53
C TRP A 742 -3.04 -12.28 -5.53
N THR A 743 -3.26 -13.50 -5.03
CA THR A 743 -4.60 -14.11 -4.95
C THR A 743 -5.28 -13.86 -3.60
N GLY A 744 -4.65 -13.10 -2.70
CA GLY A 744 -5.23 -12.68 -1.43
C GLY A 744 -4.67 -13.34 -0.18
N ASN A 745 -3.65 -14.21 -0.25
CA ASN A 745 -2.95 -14.71 0.94
C ASN A 745 -1.97 -13.65 1.47
N ASN A 746 -2.52 -12.57 2.00
CA ASN A 746 -1.78 -11.42 2.50
C ASN A 746 -2.46 -10.83 3.74
N VAL A 747 -1.82 -9.84 4.36
CA VAL A 747 -2.26 -9.25 5.64
C VAL A 747 -3.63 -8.58 5.58
N ARG A 748 -4.18 -8.32 4.39
CA ARG A 748 -5.53 -7.74 4.19
C ARG A 748 -6.55 -8.70 3.61
N ASN A 749 -6.18 -9.95 3.32
CA ASN A 749 -7.01 -10.89 2.57
C ASN A 749 -7.54 -10.31 1.24
N PHE A 750 -6.76 -9.45 0.59
CA PHE A 750 -7.19 -8.67 -0.58
C PHE A 750 -6.45 -9.14 -1.84
N PRO A 751 -7.13 -9.61 -2.91
CA PRO A 751 -6.46 -10.00 -4.14
C PRO A 751 -5.71 -8.81 -4.77
N MET A 752 -4.38 -8.90 -4.82
CA MET A 752 -3.54 -7.84 -5.40
C MET A 752 -3.47 -7.89 -6.94
N PHE A 753 -4.05 -8.93 -7.54
CA PHE A 753 -4.26 -9.03 -8.99
C PHE A 753 -5.73 -9.33 -9.31
N ASP A 754 -6.38 -8.38 -9.97
CA ASP A 754 -7.74 -8.53 -10.49
C ASP A 754 -7.72 -9.25 -11.84
N GLN A 755 -8.10 -10.52 -11.83
CA GLN A 755 -8.12 -11.35 -13.05
C GLN A 755 -9.15 -10.87 -14.08
N LYS A 756 -10.20 -10.15 -13.66
CA LYS A 756 -11.28 -9.72 -14.55
C LYS A 756 -10.83 -8.60 -15.48
N ASN A 757 -10.17 -7.57 -14.95
CA ASN A 757 -9.75 -6.40 -15.73
C ASN A 757 -8.24 -6.36 -15.98
N GLY A 758 -7.46 -7.21 -15.29
CA GLY A 758 -6.01 -7.23 -15.39
C GLY A 758 -5.32 -6.19 -14.51
N TYR A 759 -6.02 -5.62 -13.51
CA TYR A 759 -5.41 -4.66 -12.59
C TYR A 759 -4.43 -5.38 -11.66
N ALA A 760 -3.24 -4.81 -11.50
CA ALA A 760 -2.30 -5.20 -10.47
C ALA A 760 -2.07 -3.99 -9.56
N TYR A 761 -2.43 -4.12 -8.29
CA TYR A 761 -2.40 -2.99 -7.37
C TYR A 761 -0.99 -2.76 -6.82
N ASP A 762 -0.62 -1.49 -6.61
CA ASP A 762 0.75 -1.07 -6.27
C ASP A 762 1.27 -1.67 -4.96
N GLY A 763 0.44 -1.75 -3.92
CA GLY A 763 0.88 -2.31 -2.65
C GLY A 763 -0.12 -2.21 -1.50
N LEU A 764 0.30 -2.73 -0.35
CA LEU A 764 -0.45 -2.64 0.90
C LEU A 764 0.24 -1.67 1.86
N TYR A 765 -0.55 -0.81 2.49
CA TYR A 765 -0.11 0.07 3.58
C TYR A 765 -0.64 -0.45 4.92
N VAL A 766 -0.30 0.23 6.02
CA VAL A 766 -0.71 -0.13 7.39
C VAL A 766 -2.24 -0.17 7.54
N THR A 767 -2.98 0.71 6.86
CA THR A 767 -4.45 0.82 6.97
C THR A 767 -5.21 0.61 5.66
N GLU A 768 -4.55 0.67 4.51
CA GLU A 768 -5.22 0.66 3.20
C GLU A 768 -4.52 -0.20 2.14
N VAL A 769 -5.20 -0.39 1.01
CA VAL A 769 -4.66 -0.93 -0.24
C VAL A 769 -4.42 0.26 -1.16
N ASN A 770 -3.22 0.39 -1.71
CA ASN A 770 -3.00 1.33 -2.81
C ASN A 770 -3.48 0.67 -4.10
N ILE A 771 -4.65 1.11 -4.55
CA ILE A 771 -5.36 0.64 -5.74
C ILE A 771 -4.87 1.28 -7.04
N ASN A 772 -3.81 2.08 -7.02
CA ASN A 772 -3.12 2.50 -8.24
C ASN A 772 -2.58 1.25 -8.97
N SER A 773 -2.47 1.33 -10.30
CA SER A 773 -2.10 0.19 -11.16
C SER A 773 -1.22 0.65 -12.32
N GLY A 774 -0.05 1.20 -11.99
CA GLY A 774 0.94 1.71 -12.95
C GLY A 774 1.79 0.63 -13.63
N GLY A 775 2.78 1.04 -14.42
CA GLY A 775 3.64 0.13 -15.20
C GLY A 775 4.36 -0.89 -14.33
N GLU A 776 5.11 -0.44 -13.33
CA GLU A 776 5.91 -1.35 -12.47
C GLU A 776 5.06 -2.43 -11.77
N SER A 777 3.86 -2.10 -11.29
CA SER A 777 3.01 -3.06 -10.57
C SER A 777 2.36 -4.08 -11.50
N VAL A 778 1.91 -3.66 -12.68
CA VAL A 778 1.30 -4.54 -13.68
C VAL A 778 2.33 -5.45 -14.32
N ASP A 779 3.48 -4.90 -14.71
CA ASP A 779 4.54 -5.64 -15.39
C ASP A 779 5.12 -6.74 -14.50
N GLU A 780 5.44 -6.43 -13.24
CA GLU A 780 6.06 -7.39 -12.32
C GLU A 780 5.06 -8.45 -11.85
N ALA A 781 3.78 -8.10 -11.64
CA ALA A 781 2.75 -9.08 -11.36
C ALA A 781 2.57 -10.08 -12.50
N LEU A 782 2.44 -9.60 -13.74
CA LEU A 782 2.29 -10.47 -14.91
C LEU A 782 3.51 -11.38 -15.11
N ARG A 783 4.72 -10.82 -15.04
CA ARG A 783 5.96 -11.60 -15.18
C ARG A 783 6.06 -12.71 -14.13
N ALA A 784 5.83 -12.39 -12.86
CA ALA A 784 5.93 -13.36 -11.78
C ALA A 784 4.85 -14.44 -11.89
N LEU A 785 3.59 -14.05 -12.14
CA LEU A 785 2.48 -14.98 -12.27
C LEU A 785 2.62 -15.91 -13.50
N LEU A 786 3.11 -15.41 -14.64
CA LEU A 786 3.41 -16.23 -15.82
C LEU A 786 4.50 -17.28 -15.53
N ARG A 787 5.56 -16.90 -14.79
CA ARG A 787 6.63 -17.83 -14.39
C ARG A 787 6.12 -18.89 -13.41
N ILE A 788 5.26 -18.52 -12.46
CA ILE A 788 4.58 -19.47 -11.58
C ILE A 788 3.70 -20.42 -12.38
N GLN A 789 2.91 -19.91 -13.34
CA GLN A 789 2.00 -20.73 -14.15
C GLN A 789 2.74 -21.80 -14.97
N LYS A 790 3.96 -21.50 -15.45
CA LYS A 790 4.83 -22.46 -16.15
C LYS A 790 5.45 -23.52 -15.24
N ASN A 791 5.48 -23.32 -13.93
CA ASN A 791 6.06 -24.25 -12.97
C ASN A 791 4.95 -25.04 -12.23
N PRO A 792 4.75 -26.34 -12.52
CA PRO A 792 3.64 -27.10 -11.93
C PRO A 792 3.66 -27.18 -10.40
N VAL A 793 4.85 -27.19 -9.79
CA VAL A 793 4.99 -27.20 -8.33
C VAL A 793 4.54 -25.85 -7.77
N ALA A 794 5.06 -24.73 -8.28
CA ALA A 794 4.69 -23.39 -7.82
C ALA A 794 3.20 -23.10 -8.06
N ARG A 795 2.68 -23.40 -9.26
CA ARG A 795 1.27 -23.23 -9.61
C ARG A 795 0.34 -23.90 -8.61
N SER A 796 0.69 -25.09 -8.12
CA SER A 796 -0.14 -25.83 -7.16
C SER A 796 -0.34 -25.11 -5.81
N TYR A 797 0.51 -24.13 -5.48
CA TYR A 797 0.44 -23.34 -4.25
C TYR A 797 -0.13 -21.93 -4.44
N LEU A 798 -0.33 -21.48 -5.69
CA LEU A 798 -0.70 -20.10 -5.99
C LEU A 798 -2.04 -19.69 -5.35
N GLN A 799 -2.99 -20.61 -5.26
CA GLN A 799 -4.29 -20.39 -4.59
C GLN A 799 -4.30 -20.81 -3.12
N GLY A 800 -3.12 -20.99 -2.52
CA GLY A 800 -2.97 -21.42 -1.14
C GLY A 800 -3.28 -20.30 -0.14
N VAL A 801 -3.91 -20.63 0.98
CA VAL A 801 -4.18 -19.72 2.08
C VAL A 801 -3.44 -20.18 3.33
N THR A 802 -2.80 -19.25 4.04
CA THR A 802 -2.15 -19.53 5.32
C THR A 802 -3.22 -19.79 6.40
N THR A 803 -3.28 -21.01 6.92
CA THR A 803 -4.27 -21.41 7.94
C THR A 803 -3.74 -21.34 9.36
N SER A 804 -2.41 -21.38 9.53
CA SER A 804 -1.76 -21.20 10.83
C SER A 804 -0.33 -20.72 10.65
N ALA A 805 0.21 -20.02 11.66
CA ALA A 805 1.60 -19.60 11.67
C ALA A 805 2.14 -19.43 13.09
N VAL A 806 3.43 -19.68 13.25
CA VAL A 806 4.26 -19.56 14.44
C VAL A 806 5.33 -18.53 14.09
N LYS A 807 5.14 -17.28 14.50
CA LYS A 807 5.93 -16.12 14.06
C LYS A 807 6.81 -15.57 15.18
N ALA A 808 7.83 -14.80 14.81
CA ALA A 808 8.54 -13.93 15.75
C ALA A 808 7.61 -12.83 16.28
N ALA A 809 7.80 -12.42 17.53
CA ALA A 809 7.06 -11.34 18.17
C ALA A 809 8.03 -10.21 18.60
N THR A 810 7.76 -8.98 18.15
CA THR A 810 8.52 -7.80 18.54
C THR A 810 7.85 -7.14 19.75
N ILE A 811 8.66 -6.84 20.76
CA ILE A 811 8.30 -6.08 21.94
C ILE A 811 9.01 -4.73 21.83
N GLU A 812 8.23 -3.69 21.51
CA GLU A 812 8.71 -2.31 21.39
C GLU A 812 8.90 -1.70 22.78
N ILE A 813 10.13 -1.35 23.13
CA ILE A 813 10.46 -0.93 24.51
C ILE A 813 9.92 0.46 24.81
N GLU A 814 9.97 1.36 23.83
CA GLU A 814 9.35 2.68 23.90
C GLU A 814 7.84 2.58 24.09
N LYS A 815 7.17 1.61 23.44
CA LYS A 815 5.74 1.36 23.67
C LYS A 815 5.46 0.94 25.11
N LEU A 816 6.25 0.03 25.69
CA LEU A 816 6.09 -0.37 27.09
C LEU A 816 6.22 0.81 28.06
N TYR A 817 7.19 1.70 27.80
CA TYR A 817 7.36 2.91 28.60
C TYR A 817 6.17 3.87 28.46
N MET A 818 5.65 4.06 27.24
CA MET A 818 4.52 4.94 26.96
C MET A 818 3.21 4.40 27.55
N ASP A 819 2.93 3.10 27.39
CA ASP A 819 1.71 2.47 27.89
C ASP A 819 1.65 2.47 29.44
N ALA A 820 2.81 2.52 30.10
CA ALA A 820 2.94 2.60 31.56
C ALA A 820 2.83 4.04 32.11
N ALA A 821 2.69 5.05 31.25
CA ALA A 821 2.62 6.46 31.63
C ALA A 821 1.32 7.11 31.09
N PRO A 822 0.88 8.26 31.67
CA PRO A 822 -0.18 9.05 31.06
C PRO A 822 0.19 9.49 29.64
N PRO A 823 -0.78 9.68 28.73
CA PRO A 823 -0.51 10.24 27.41
C PRO A 823 0.22 11.57 27.46
N ASP A 824 1.02 11.87 26.43
CA ASP A 824 1.61 13.19 26.25
C ASP A 824 0.50 14.25 26.16
N SER A 825 0.74 15.43 26.75
CA SER A 825 -0.22 16.53 26.74
C SER A 825 0.13 17.52 25.64
N GLN A 826 -0.76 17.71 24.67
CA GLN A 826 -0.55 18.69 23.60
C GLN A 826 -0.67 20.11 24.15
N VAL A 827 0.29 20.97 23.80
CA VAL A 827 0.27 22.40 24.07
C VAL A 827 -0.16 23.11 22.78
N ALA A 828 -1.06 24.10 22.90
CA ALA A 828 -1.55 24.84 21.73
C ALA A 828 -0.39 25.57 21.03
N LEU A 829 -0.27 25.35 19.73
CA LEU A 829 0.65 26.06 18.84
C LEU A 829 -0.20 26.80 17.78
N PRO A 830 -0.35 28.13 17.90
CA PRO A 830 -1.15 28.90 16.95
C PRO A 830 -0.67 28.69 15.51
N ASP A 831 -1.64 28.46 14.63
CA ASP A 831 -1.43 28.29 13.18
C ASP A 831 -0.39 27.22 12.81
N GLY A 832 -0.28 26.16 13.62
CA GLY A 832 0.63 25.04 13.40
C GLY A 832 0.26 24.14 12.21
N GLU A 833 -0.95 24.25 11.66
CA GLU A 833 -1.36 23.45 10.49
C GLU A 833 -0.49 23.70 9.25
N LEU A 834 -0.01 24.94 9.07
CA LEU A 834 0.88 25.38 7.98
C LEU A 834 0.47 24.93 6.56
N ASN A 835 -0.83 24.70 6.33
CA ASN A 835 -1.34 24.13 5.08
C ASN A 835 -2.58 24.85 4.52
N ALA A 836 -3.03 25.94 5.17
CA ALA A 836 -4.21 26.69 4.76
C ALA A 836 -3.80 27.89 3.89
N PRO A 837 -4.06 27.86 2.56
CA PRO A 837 -3.57 28.88 1.63
C PRO A 837 -4.08 30.28 1.94
N GLU A 838 -5.28 30.41 2.51
CA GLU A 838 -5.92 31.69 2.85
C GLU A 838 -5.27 32.41 4.03
N LYS A 839 -4.50 31.68 4.86
CA LYS A 839 -3.76 32.25 5.99
C LYS A 839 -2.32 32.62 5.62
N ALA A 840 -1.79 32.08 4.52
CA ALA A 840 -0.43 32.35 4.10
C ALA A 840 -0.24 33.82 3.69
N LEU A 841 0.76 34.47 4.25
CA LEU A 841 1.08 35.88 4.01
C LEU A 841 2.09 36.07 2.87
N VAL A 842 2.90 35.03 2.60
CA VAL A 842 3.86 34.99 1.50
C VAL A 842 3.51 33.79 0.62
N THR A 843 2.91 34.05 -0.55
CA THR A 843 2.37 33.01 -1.44
C THR A 843 2.95 33.09 -2.85
N GLN A 844 2.89 31.93 -3.53
CA GLN A 844 3.18 31.74 -4.95
C GLN A 844 1.91 31.19 -5.63
N ALA A 845 1.53 31.75 -6.79
CA ALA A 845 0.30 31.43 -7.54
C ALA A 845 0.33 30.07 -8.29
N ALA A 846 -0.87 29.59 -8.61
CA ALA A 846 -1.19 28.24 -9.10
C ALA A 846 -0.47 27.73 -10.38
N ASP A 847 0.07 28.62 -11.22
CA ASP A 847 0.75 28.25 -12.48
C ASP A 847 2.26 27.95 -12.31
N SER A 848 2.80 28.04 -11.10
CA SER A 848 4.22 27.76 -10.82
C SER A 848 4.52 26.38 -10.28
N GLY A 849 3.50 25.58 -9.94
CA GLY A 849 3.70 24.21 -9.45
C GLY A 849 4.45 23.30 -10.44
N THR A 850 4.62 23.75 -11.68
CA THR A 850 5.42 23.13 -12.75
C THR A 850 6.71 23.88 -13.07
N ASP A 851 6.94 25.07 -12.51
CA ASP A 851 8.13 25.92 -12.72
C ASP A 851 8.91 26.10 -11.41
N GLU A 852 9.64 25.04 -11.05
CA GLU A 852 10.45 24.98 -9.83
C GLU A 852 11.54 26.09 -9.78
N ALA A 853 12.05 26.51 -10.94
CA ALA A 853 13.03 27.59 -11.03
C ALA A 853 12.43 28.95 -10.61
N LYS A 854 11.16 29.20 -10.96
CA LYS A 854 10.46 30.41 -10.51
C LYS A 854 10.15 30.39 -9.03
N ILE A 855 9.69 29.25 -8.48
CA ILE A 855 9.44 29.10 -7.03
C ILE A 855 10.74 29.39 -6.26
N TYR A 856 11.86 28.82 -6.71
CA TYR A 856 13.17 29.07 -6.15
C TYR A 856 13.52 30.57 -6.13
N ALA A 857 13.40 31.24 -7.28
CA ALA A 857 13.74 32.67 -7.40
C ALA A 857 12.86 33.59 -6.53
N ASP A 858 11.55 33.29 -6.42
CA ASP A 858 10.63 34.05 -5.58
C ASP A 858 10.94 33.84 -4.09
N ALA A 859 11.28 32.61 -3.68
CA ALA A 859 11.69 32.31 -2.31
C ALA A 859 12.94 33.10 -1.90
N LEU A 860 13.96 33.18 -2.75
CA LEU A 860 15.19 33.92 -2.45
C LEU A 860 14.99 35.42 -2.13
N GLN A 861 13.85 36.01 -2.50
CA GLN A 861 13.52 37.41 -2.20
C GLN A 861 12.97 37.62 -0.78
N VAL A 862 12.59 36.54 -0.09
CA VAL A 862 12.00 36.59 1.26
C VAL A 862 13.09 36.77 2.30
N GLY A 863 13.20 37.98 2.86
CA GLY A 863 14.23 38.35 3.83
C GLY A 863 14.02 37.77 5.24
N ALA A 864 15.06 37.84 6.07
CA ALA A 864 15.04 37.34 7.44
C ALA A 864 13.97 37.99 8.33
N GLY A 865 13.22 37.16 9.06
CA GLY A 865 12.20 37.60 10.01
C GLY A 865 10.89 38.05 9.36
N THR A 866 10.70 37.77 8.07
CA THR A 866 9.44 38.03 7.35
C THR A 866 8.34 37.14 7.91
N GLU A 867 7.16 37.69 8.15
CA GLU A 867 6.00 36.89 8.60
C GLU A 867 5.44 36.12 7.41
N ILE A 868 5.57 34.79 7.43
CA ILE A 868 5.17 33.89 6.34
C ILE A 868 3.73 33.41 6.54
N TYR A 869 3.38 33.21 7.80
CA TYR A 869 2.11 32.72 8.30
C TYR A 869 1.86 33.43 9.65
N PRO A 870 0.62 33.65 10.10
CA PRO A 870 0.37 34.35 11.35
C PRO A 870 1.15 33.75 12.52
N GLY A 871 2.00 34.55 13.18
CA GLY A 871 2.84 34.09 14.28
C GLY A 871 4.08 33.26 13.88
N TRP A 872 4.28 33.01 12.58
CA TRP A 872 5.44 32.30 12.03
C TRP A 872 6.30 33.22 11.16
N LYS A 873 7.55 33.39 11.57
CA LYS A 873 8.52 34.26 10.88
C LYS A 873 9.65 33.45 10.27
N GLY A 874 10.09 33.84 9.09
CA GLY A 874 11.05 33.07 8.31
C GLY A 874 11.84 33.87 7.30
N GLN A 875 12.56 33.14 6.45
CA GLN A 875 13.34 33.63 5.32
C GLN A 875 13.38 32.55 4.24
N GLN A 876 13.55 32.93 2.98
CA GLN A 876 13.64 32.00 1.84
C GLN A 876 12.59 30.88 1.89
N THR A 877 11.37 31.26 2.29
CA THR A 877 10.26 30.35 2.59
C THR A 877 9.00 30.94 1.98
N VAL A 878 8.27 30.14 1.23
CA VAL A 878 7.05 30.55 0.52
C VAL A 878 5.97 29.49 0.64
N PHE A 879 4.71 29.89 0.61
CA PHE A 879 3.60 28.97 0.48
C PHE A 879 3.24 28.79 -1.00
N VAL A 880 3.28 27.56 -1.51
CA VAL A 880 2.97 27.24 -2.90
C VAL A 880 1.56 26.67 -2.98
N VAL A 881 0.73 27.31 -3.80
CA VAL A 881 -0.61 26.83 -4.18
C VAL A 881 -0.45 26.07 -5.49
N ALA A 882 -0.77 24.77 -5.54
CA ALA A 882 -0.62 23.94 -6.75
C ALA A 882 -1.72 22.89 -6.87
N ASN A 883 -1.99 22.43 -8.09
CA ASN A 883 -2.85 21.27 -8.33
C ASN A 883 -2.19 20.03 -7.73
N GLY A 884 -2.79 19.48 -6.68
CA GLY A 884 -2.30 18.28 -5.99
C GLY A 884 -2.09 18.51 -4.50
N HIS A 885 -1.26 19.49 -4.08
CA HIS A 885 -1.05 19.79 -2.64
C HIS A 885 -0.60 21.24 -2.39
N ASN A 886 -1.27 21.91 -1.45
CA ASN A 886 -0.86 23.21 -0.89
C ASN A 886 0.19 23.01 0.19
N ASN A 887 1.33 23.69 0.09
CA ASN A 887 2.40 23.46 1.05
C ASN A 887 3.36 24.64 1.25
N ILE A 888 3.89 24.79 2.47
CA ILE A 888 5.04 25.67 2.75
C ILE A 888 6.30 25.00 2.20
N ARG A 889 7.16 25.75 1.50
CA ARG A 889 8.47 25.28 1.00
C ARG A 889 9.60 26.14 1.56
N LEU A 890 10.58 25.50 2.19
CA LEU A 890 11.84 26.06 2.67
C LEU A 890 12.93 25.67 1.67
N ILE A 891 13.70 26.66 1.22
CA ILE A 891 14.65 26.49 0.12
C ILE A 891 16.00 27.12 0.50
N ASP A 892 17.10 26.41 0.24
CA ASP A 892 18.48 26.93 0.22
C ASP A 892 18.84 27.91 1.34
N GLY A 893 18.83 27.45 2.60
CA GLY A 893 18.98 28.30 3.79
C GLY A 893 17.66 28.82 4.38
N GLY A 894 16.53 28.44 3.77
CA GLY A 894 15.20 28.79 4.23
C GLY A 894 14.92 28.33 5.64
N SER A 895 14.22 29.17 6.40
CA SER A 895 13.82 28.85 7.76
C SER A 895 12.48 29.47 8.10
N ILE A 896 11.75 28.84 9.02
CA ILE A 896 10.52 29.37 9.60
C ILE A 896 10.45 29.01 11.09
N ALA A 897 10.00 29.94 11.93
CA ALA A 897 9.99 29.81 13.38
C ALA A 897 8.77 30.47 14.02
N SER A 898 8.35 29.93 15.17
CA SER A 898 7.28 30.44 16.02
C SER A 898 7.68 30.39 17.50
N GLU A 899 7.04 31.22 18.33
CA GLU A 899 7.37 31.38 19.75
C GLU A 899 6.20 30.96 20.66
N ILE A 900 6.51 30.29 21.77
CA ILE A 900 5.53 29.82 22.76
C ILE A 900 5.95 30.31 24.15
N PRO A 901 5.08 30.97 24.94
CA PRO A 901 5.43 31.41 26.29
C PRO A 901 5.63 30.24 27.27
N VAL A 902 6.54 30.42 28.24
CA VAL A 902 6.76 29.49 29.36
C VAL A 902 6.38 30.19 30.66
N GLY A 903 5.42 29.65 31.40
CA GLY A 903 4.84 30.33 32.56
C GLY A 903 4.05 29.47 33.55
N GLY A 904 3.85 28.18 33.26
CA GLY A 904 3.18 27.25 34.18
C GLY A 904 1.68 27.48 34.39
N GLY A 905 1.02 28.30 33.55
CA GLY A 905 -0.43 28.36 33.48
C GLY A 905 -1.04 27.06 32.91
N GLU A 906 -2.33 26.83 33.15
CA GLU A 906 -3.03 25.69 32.57
C GLU A 906 -2.92 25.72 31.03
N GLY A 907 -2.43 24.64 30.43
CA GLY A 907 -2.16 24.57 28.98
C GLY A 907 -0.84 25.19 28.52
N GLN A 908 0.09 25.56 29.43
CA GLN A 908 1.43 26.07 29.09
C GLN A 908 2.55 25.16 29.58
N PHE A 909 3.73 25.29 28.96
CA PHE A 909 4.96 24.68 29.45
C PHE A 909 5.43 25.32 30.77
N ALA A 910 6.07 24.50 31.61
CA ALA A 910 6.75 24.91 32.83
C ALA A 910 8.23 24.47 32.82
N VAL A 911 9.04 25.15 33.64
CA VAL A 911 10.42 24.73 33.92
C VAL A 911 10.42 23.29 34.44
N GLY A 912 11.31 22.46 33.90
CA GLY A 912 11.39 21.03 34.21
C GLY A 912 10.59 20.12 33.27
N ASP A 913 9.71 20.66 32.42
CA ASP A 913 8.99 19.85 31.44
C ASP A 913 9.93 19.39 30.32
N SER A 914 9.65 18.21 29.74
CA SER A 914 10.31 17.73 28.51
C SER A 914 9.40 17.94 27.32
N VAL A 915 9.99 18.29 26.17
CA VAL A 915 9.25 18.78 25.00
C VAL A 915 9.43 17.83 23.81
N LYS A 916 8.35 17.61 23.06
CA LYS A 916 8.36 16.93 21.76
C LYS A 916 7.60 17.75 20.73
N LEU A 917 8.22 18.00 19.59
CA LEU A 917 7.57 18.50 18.38
C LEU A 917 7.21 17.31 17.49
N GLN A 918 6.05 17.37 16.81
CA GLN A 918 5.61 16.43 15.78
C GLN A 918 5.15 17.21 14.55
N PHE A 919 5.50 16.77 13.35
CA PHE A 919 5.05 17.43 12.11
C PHE A 919 5.10 16.46 10.91
N ASN A 920 4.31 16.76 9.89
CA ASN A 920 4.42 16.13 8.58
C ASN A 920 5.46 16.88 7.75
N GLY A 921 6.30 16.13 7.03
CA GLY A 921 7.40 16.68 6.26
C GLY A 921 7.52 16.04 4.88
N ARG A 922 7.89 16.82 3.87
CA ARG A 922 8.39 16.31 2.58
C ARG A 922 9.77 16.88 2.34
N ILE A 923 10.77 16.05 2.11
CA ILE A 923 12.15 16.46 1.86
C ILE A 923 12.53 15.99 0.46
N GLU A 924 13.00 16.89 -0.39
CA GLU A 924 13.34 16.60 -1.78
C GLU A 924 14.83 16.80 -2.06
N PHE A 925 15.42 15.86 -2.81
CA PHE A 925 16.68 15.99 -3.56
C PHE A 925 17.84 16.65 -2.80
N ASP A 926 18.54 15.86 -1.97
CA ASP A 926 19.71 16.29 -1.18
C ASP A 926 19.44 17.43 -0.19
N THR A 927 18.18 17.77 0.07
CA THR A 927 17.81 18.76 1.07
C THR A 927 18.01 18.21 2.48
N ALA A 928 18.71 18.98 3.32
CA ALA A 928 18.83 18.71 4.74
C ALA A 928 17.90 19.63 5.52
N LEU A 929 17.02 19.07 6.33
CA LEU A 929 16.07 19.80 7.17
C LEU A 929 16.43 19.58 8.65
N ARG A 930 16.41 20.66 9.42
CA ARG A 930 16.56 20.65 10.87
C ARG A 930 15.27 21.14 11.51
N ALA A 931 14.81 20.47 12.55
CA ALA A 931 13.69 20.89 13.37
C ALA A 931 14.15 21.00 14.82
N GLU A 932 13.99 22.18 15.43
CA GLU A 932 14.53 22.47 16.76
C GLU A 932 13.49 23.16 17.65
N VAL A 933 13.53 22.84 18.94
CA VAL A 933 12.86 23.59 19.99
C VAL A 933 13.93 24.13 20.94
N ALA A 934 14.06 25.45 21.00
CA ALA A 934 15.00 26.15 21.86
C ALA A 934 14.30 26.81 23.04
N ALA A 935 14.77 26.56 24.26
CA ALA A 935 14.40 27.32 25.44
C ALA A 935 15.20 28.62 25.51
N VAL A 936 14.51 29.75 25.62
CA VAL A 936 15.12 31.09 25.64
C VAL A 936 14.92 31.73 27.01
N ASP A 937 16.02 32.13 27.64
CA ASP A 937 15.98 32.82 28.92
C ASP A 937 15.70 34.34 28.77
N SER A 938 15.52 35.03 29.90
CA SER A 938 15.27 36.49 29.91
C SER A 938 16.42 37.34 29.35
N ALA A 939 17.64 36.79 29.22
CA ALA A 939 18.79 37.46 28.62
C ALA A 939 18.92 37.16 27.11
N GLY A 940 18.05 36.31 26.57
CA GLY A 940 18.07 35.87 25.17
C GLY A 940 19.02 34.70 24.89
N ALA A 941 19.56 34.04 25.92
CA ALA A 941 20.38 32.85 25.73
C ALA A 941 19.51 31.64 25.39
N GLU A 942 19.90 30.88 24.37
CA GLU A 942 19.16 29.73 23.88
C GLU A 942 19.78 28.40 24.35
N THR A 943 18.93 27.43 24.71
CA THR A 943 19.30 26.04 24.96
C THR A 943 18.39 25.13 24.16
N ILE A 944 18.93 24.28 23.28
CA ILE A 944 18.12 23.29 22.56
C ILE A 944 17.58 22.26 23.54
N VAL A 945 16.26 22.17 23.66
CA VAL A 945 15.55 21.23 24.55
C VAL A 945 14.96 20.04 23.80
N ALA A 946 14.73 20.17 22.49
CA ALA A 946 14.39 19.06 21.61
C ALA A 946 14.85 19.33 20.18
N ASP A 947 15.26 18.29 19.43
CA ASP A 947 15.63 18.44 18.01
C ASP A 947 15.41 17.18 17.16
N ALA A 948 15.41 17.38 15.84
CA ALA A 948 15.58 16.38 14.79
C ALA A 948 16.50 17.01 13.72
N ASN A 949 17.82 16.94 13.96
CA ASN A 949 18.85 17.65 13.19
C ASN A 949 19.60 16.78 12.19
N ASP A 950 19.21 15.52 12.04
CA ASP A 950 19.83 14.49 11.21
C ASP A 950 19.02 14.17 9.95
N MET A 951 17.95 14.92 9.64
CA MET A 951 17.15 14.66 8.45
C MET A 951 17.88 15.13 7.20
N ARG A 952 18.51 14.18 6.51
CA ARG A 952 19.14 14.35 5.21
C ARG A 952 18.65 13.24 4.31
N TYR A 953 18.15 13.60 3.13
CA TYR A 953 17.63 12.62 2.21
C TYR A 953 18.07 12.90 0.78
N HIS A 954 18.54 11.86 0.09
CA HIS A 954 19.03 11.96 -1.28
C HIS A 954 17.89 12.02 -2.31
N ALA A 955 16.87 11.18 -2.17
CA ALA A 955 15.65 11.18 -2.99
C ALA A 955 14.46 11.92 -2.35
N ARG A 956 13.28 11.88 -2.99
CA ARG A 956 12.02 12.41 -2.42
C ARG A 956 11.54 11.53 -1.27
N THR A 957 11.29 12.11 -0.09
CA THR A 957 10.72 11.39 1.07
C THR A 957 9.57 12.14 1.70
N TRP A 958 8.51 11.39 2.01
CA TRP A 958 7.35 11.86 2.75
C TRP A 958 7.30 11.26 4.17
N TYR A 959 7.05 12.13 5.14
CA TYR A 959 6.84 11.83 6.54
C TYR A 959 5.44 12.30 6.92
N SER A 960 4.49 11.37 7.08
CA SER A 960 3.12 11.72 7.46
C SER A 960 2.44 10.63 8.30
N GLY A 961 1.35 10.99 8.98
CA GLY A 961 0.57 10.07 9.81
C GLY A 961 1.41 9.43 10.92
N VAL A 962 1.45 8.10 10.97
CA VAL A 962 2.28 7.36 11.96
C VAL A 962 3.77 7.64 11.75
N GLY A 963 4.18 7.84 10.49
CA GLY A 963 5.54 8.18 10.06
C GLY A 963 5.89 9.67 10.18
N ALA A 964 5.01 10.50 10.76
CA ALA A 964 5.31 11.90 11.04
C ALA A 964 6.58 12.03 11.89
N VAL A 965 7.39 13.04 11.57
CA VAL A 965 8.65 13.32 12.27
C VAL A 965 8.35 13.72 13.71
N LYS A 966 9.16 13.23 14.64
CA LYS A 966 9.09 13.57 16.07
C LYS A 966 10.48 13.97 16.55
N THR A 967 10.61 15.09 17.24
CA THR A 967 11.91 15.52 17.78
C THR A 967 12.28 14.73 19.03
N THR A 968 13.56 14.44 19.20
CA THR A 968 14.11 13.86 20.43
C THR A 968 14.27 14.92 21.52
N PRO A 969 13.82 14.67 22.76
CA PRO A 969 14.12 15.54 23.89
C PRO A 969 15.62 15.49 24.24
N ARG A 970 16.26 16.65 24.33
CA ARG A 970 17.67 16.83 24.67
C ARG A 970 17.88 17.21 26.13
N ALA A 971 16.97 18.01 26.68
CA ALA A 971 16.97 18.42 28.08
C ALA A 971 15.57 18.82 28.52
N ALA A 972 15.31 18.77 29.83
CA ALA A 972 14.15 19.46 30.39
C ALA A 972 14.29 20.98 30.25
N ILE A 973 13.18 21.71 30.21
CA ILE A 973 13.17 23.18 30.12
C ILE A 973 13.97 23.77 31.28
N PRO A 974 15.09 24.49 31.01
CA PRO A 974 15.96 25.03 32.05
C PRO A 974 15.28 26.08 32.91
N ALA A 975 15.77 26.26 34.14
CA ALA A 975 15.35 27.35 35.01
C ALA A 975 15.66 28.72 34.39
N GLY A 976 14.73 29.67 34.51
CA GLY A 976 14.87 31.02 33.93
C GLY A 976 14.38 31.16 32.48
N THR A 977 13.92 30.07 31.87
CA THR A 977 13.28 30.10 30.54
C THR A 977 11.99 30.92 30.58
N VAL A 978 11.83 31.86 29.63
CA VAL A 978 10.63 32.69 29.48
C VAL A 978 9.78 32.32 28.27
N LYS A 979 10.39 31.68 27.26
CA LYS A 979 9.70 31.19 26.06
C LYS A 979 10.44 30.02 25.41
N LEU A 980 9.73 29.26 24.58
CA LEU A 980 10.28 28.31 23.63
C LEU A 980 10.21 28.90 22.22
N VAL A 981 11.19 28.57 21.38
CA VAL A 981 11.20 28.87 19.95
C VAL A 981 11.18 27.56 19.20
N VAL A 982 10.13 27.31 18.43
CA VAL A 982 10.01 26.19 17.48
C VAL A 982 10.53 26.68 16.14
N ARG A 983 11.49 25.98 15.51
CA ARG A 983 12.02 26.39 14.21
C ARG A 983 12.36 25.22 13.29
N PHE A 984 12.20 25.46 12.00
CA PHE A 984 12.60 24.59 10.90
C PHE A 984 13.64 25.31 10.05
N ILE A 985 14.70 24.63 9.65
CA ILE A 985 15.82 25.22 8.92
C ILE A 985 16.31 24.25 7.85
N VAL A 986 16.44 24.73 6.61
CA VAL A 986 17.14 24.02 5.53
C VAL A 986 18.60 24.47 5.50
N ASP A 987 19.54 23.53 5.36
CA ASP A 987 20.96 23.87 5.25
C ASP A 987 21.26 24.57 3.90
N VAL A 988 22.21 25.51 3.92
CA VAL A 988 22.76 26.12 2.69
C VAL A 988 23.70 25.10 2.01
N ASN A 989 23.70 25.02 0.67
CA ASN A 989 24.52 24.12 -0.19
C ASN A 989 23.82 22.88 -0.80
N ASN A 990 22.55 22.95 -1.17
CA ASN A 990 21.96 21.93 -2.05
C ASN A 990 22.64 22.00 -3.44
N PRO A 991 23.14 20.89 -4.01
CA PRO A 991 23.77 20.89 -5.35
C PRO A 991 22.81 21.28 -6.49
N ASN A 992 21.51 20.99 -6.35
CA ASN A 992 20.43 21.37 -7.27
C ASN A 992 19.38 22.22 -6.54
N PRO A 993 19.69 23.47 -6.21
CA PRO A 993 18.92 24.24 -5.21
C PRO A 993 17.51 24.62 -5.67
N HIS A 994 17.22 24.56 -6.97
CA HIS A 994 15.88 24.79 -7.52
C HIS A 994 15.01 23.54 -7.56
N GLU A 995 15.58 22.34 -7.46
CA GLU A 995 14.82 21.08 -7.45
C GLU A 995 14.57 20.61 -6.00
N GLY A 996 15.50 20.90 -5.08
CA GLY A 996 15.40 20.46 -3.69
C GLY A 996 14.78 21.49 -2.74
N TYR A 997 13.76 21.07 -2.00
CA TYR A 997 13.14 21.85 -0.93
C TYR A 997 12.64 20.95 0.21
N ALA A 998 12.34 21.57 1.35
CA ALA A 998 11.63 20.92 2.45
C ALA A 998 10.25 21.54 2.63
N SER A 999 9.25 20.72 2.90
CA SER A 999 7.88 21.16 3.16
C SER A 999 7.39 20.66 4.51
N ILE A 1000 6.65 21.51 5.23
CA ILE A 1000 6.21 21.28 6.61
C ILE A 1000 4.71 21.53 6.73
N ALA A 1001 4.00 20.63 7.41
CA ALA A 1001 2.57 20.77 7.72
C ALA A 1001 2.22 20.07 9.04
N ASP A 1002 1.05 20.39 9.61
CA ASP A 1002 0.48 19.75 10.81
C ASP A 1002 1.45 19.71 12.02
N VAL A 1003 2.06 20.86 12.32
CA VAL A 1003 3.01 21.03 13.42
C VAL A 1003 2.29 21.06 14.76
N LYS A 1004 2.66 20.12 15.63
CA LYS A 1004 2.11 19.94 16.98
C LYS A 1004 3.25 19.88 17.99
N ILE A 1005 3.03 20.40 19.20
CA ILE A 1005 4.02 20.37 20.27
C ILE A 1005 3.40 19.81 21.55
N PHE A 1006 4.17 19.02 22.28
CA PHE A 1006 3.70 18.22 23.40
C PHE A 1006 4.63 18.35 24.62
N LYS A 1007 4.01 18.33 25.79
CA LYS A 1007 4.66 17.99 27.06
C LYS A 1007 4.75 16.48 27.17
N MET A 1008 5.97 15.96 27.27
CA MET A 1008 6.23 14.53 27.33
C MET A 1008 5.99 13.98 28.73
N SER A 1009 5.27 12.86 28.79
CA SER A 1009 5.11 12.07 30.02
C SER A 1009 6.27 11.11 30.24
N VAL A 1010 6.98 10.74 29.17
CA VAL A 1010 8.09 9.78 29.19
C VAL A 1010 9.35 10.39 28.57
N PRO A 1011 10.16 11.12 29.34
CA PRO A 1011 11.35 11.80 28.84
C PRO A 1011 12.50 10.84 28.51
N GLU A 1012 12.38 9.53 28.72
CA GLU A 1012 13.36 8.51 28.30
C GLU A 1012 13.21 8.12 26.82
N VAL A 1013 12.06 8.36 26.19
CA VAL A 1013 11.86 8.03 24.77
C VAL A 1013 12.65 9.00 23.90
N ARG A 1014 13.31 8.44 22.89
CA ARG A 1014 14.13 9.13 21.89
C ARG A 1014 13.57 8.77 20.53
N TYR A 1015 13.25 9.77 19.71
CA TYR A 1015 12.83 9.59 18.33
C TYR A 1015 14.03 9.85 17.44
N ALA A 1016 14.45 8.85 16.67
CA ALA A 1016 15.72 8.92 15.96
C ALA A 1016 15.59 8.39 14.53
N ASN A 1017 16.74 8.34 13.83
CA ASN A 1017 16.99 7.76 12.51
C ASN A 1017 15.93 6.71 12.13
N PRO A 1018 15.40 6.73 10.89
CA PRO A 1018 14.47 5.73 10.39
C PRO A 1018 14.77 4.29 10.82
N ASP A 1019 16.02 3.88 10.99
CA ASP A 1019 16.44 2.51 11.30
C ASP A 1019 15.95 1.89 12.63
N VAL A 1020 15.38 2.67 13.56
CA VAL A 1020 14.81 2.15 14.83
C VAL A 1020 13.43 1.49 14.63
N SER A 1021 13.11 0.51 15.48
CA SER A 1021 11.78 -0.12 15.47
C SER A 1021 10.75 0.87 16.03
N GLY A 1022 9.48 0.77 15.59
CA GLY A 1022 8.41 1.65 16.08
C GLY A 1022 8.57 3.18 15.88
N GLY A 1023 9.70 3.65 15.32
CA GLY A 1023 10.04 5.06 15.17
C GLY A 1023 10.70 5.71 16.38
N GLY A 1024 11.06 4.96 17.43
CA GLY A 1024 11.76 5.49 18.60
C GLY A 1024 12.41 4.40 19.45
N TYR A 1025 13.27 4.79 20.38
CA TYR A 1025 13.93 3.89 21.34
C TYR A 1025 13.95 4.52 22.74
N VAL A 1026 14.32 3.75 23.76
CA VAL A 1026 14.44 4.21 25.15
C VAL A 1026 15.89 4.40 25.54
N GLY A 1027 16.24 5.60 26.01
CA GLY A 1027 17.48 5.85 26.75
C GLY A 1027 17.29 5.58 28.23
N MET A 1028 17.48 4.33 28.68
CA MET A 1028 17.27 3.91 30.07
C MET A 1028 18.37 4.46 30.99
N PRO A 1029 18.06 5.33 31.98
CA PRO A 1029 19.07 5.92 32.86
C PRO A 1029 19.80 4.90 33.74
N VAL A 1030 21.01 5.25 34.19
CA VAL A 1030 21.81 4.46 35.11
C VAL A 1030 21.03 4.08 36.36
N GLY A 1031 21.02 2.79 36.72
CA GLY A 1031 20.36 2.27 37.91
C GLY A 1031 18.84 2.15 37.81
N GLN A 1032 18.21 2.58 36.71
CA GLN A 1032 16.77 2.38 36.51
C GLN A 1032 16.49 0.89 36.35
N SER A 1033 15.39 0.43 36.95
CA SER A 1033 14.81 -0.89 36.73
C SER A 1033 13.30 -0.76 36.61
N LYS A 1034 12.71 -1.45 35.63
CA LYS A 1034 11.27 -1.48 35.38
C LYS A 1034 10.82 -2.91 35.08
N THR A 1035 9.60 -3.22 35.49
CA THR A 1035 8.92 -4.49 35.18
C THR A 1035 7.68 -4.18 34.37
N TYR A 1036 7.46 -4.95 33.32
CA TYR A 1036 6.32 -4.83 32.43
C TYR A 1036 5.60 -6.17 32.30
N THR A 1037 4.30 -6.15 32.06
CA THR A 1037 3.57 -7.34 31.62
C THR A 1037 3.63 -7.41 30.10
N VAL A 1038 4.10 -8.54 29.57
CA VAL A 1038 4.13 -8.80 28.12
C VAL A 1038 3.39 -10.10 27.81
N THR A 1039 2.79 -10.18 26.62
CA THR A 1039 2.04 -11.37 26.20
C THR A 1039 2.89 -12.22 25.24
N VAL A 1040 3.05 -13.50 25.57
CA VAL A 1040 3.66 -14.50 24.72
C VAL A 1040 2.55 -15.26 23.98
N PRO A 1041 2.57 -15.30 22.64
CA PRO A 1041 1.43 -15.82 21.86
C PRO A 1041 1.27 -17.34 21.96
N GLN A 1042 2.35 -18.06 22.21
CA GLN A 1042 2.35 -19.53 22.20
C GLN A 1042 3.46 -20.09 23.09
N THR A 1043 3.23 -21.28 23.66
CA THR A 1043 4.26 -21.98 24.43
C THR A 1043 5.41 -22.38 23.52
N GLY A 1044 6.65 -22.09 23.90
CA GLY A 1044 7.79 -22.44 23.07
C GLY A 1044 9.15 -22.06 23.66
N VAL A 1045 10.18 -22.39 22.90
CA VAL A 1045 11.56 -21.98 23.14
C VAL A 1045 11.88 -20.83 22.19
N TYR A 1046 12.35 -19.71 22.72
CA TYR A 1046 12.57 -18.47 22.01
C TYR A 1046 14.03 -18.04 22.11
N ASP A 1047 14.62 -17.66 20.99
CA ASP A 1047 15.76 -16.76 21.01
C ASP A 1047 15.31 -15.34 21.33
N ILE A 1048 16.07 -14.69 22.21
CA ILE A 1048 15.86 -13.28 22.51
C ILE A 1048 16.85 -12.50 21.66
N MET A 1049 16.33 -11.75 20.69
CA MET A 1049 17.11 -10.76 19.94
C MET A 1049 16.92 -9.40 20.61
N LEU A 1050 18.03 -8.69 20.82
CA LEU A 1050 18.04 -7.33 21.35
C LEU A 1050 18.41 -6.37 20.22
N SER A 1051 17.50 -5.45 19.92
CA SER A 1051 17.79 -4.27 19.13
C SER A 1051 18.20 -3.11 20.06
N SER A 1052 19.28 -2.42 19.71
CA SER A 1052 19.83 -1.33 20.52
C SER A 1052 20.54 -0.29 19.66
N VAL A 1053 20.60 0.95 20.16
CA VAL A 1053 21.25 2.07 19.48
C VAL A 1053 22.60 2.36 20.13
N ALA A 1054 23.68 2.32 19.37
CA ALA A 1054 25.02 2.54 19.91
C ALA A 1054 25.20 3.99 20.41
N ALA A 1055 25.75 4.14 21.62
CA ALA A 1055 25.86 5.42 22.30
C ALA A 1055 27.05 6.30 21.86
N GLY A 1056 27.97 5.79 21.02
CA GLY A 1056 29.17 6.53 20.57
C GLY A 1056 30.32 6.60 21.59
N GLY A 1057 31.56 6.72 21.07
CA GLY A 1057 32.79 6.93 21.85
C GLY A 1057 33.55 5.67 22.32
N GLU A 1058 34.89 5.70 22.25
CA GLU A 1058 35.75 4.71 22.93
C GLU A 1058 35.51 4.80 24.44
N GLY A 1059 34.92 3.75 25.06
CA GLY A 1059 34.82 3.61 26.52
C GLY A 1059 33.42 3.68 27.14
N SER A 1060 32.35 3.87 26.37
CA SER A 1060 30.97 3.70 26.85
C SER A 1060 30.67 2.23 27.17
N ALA A 1061 30.55 1.88 28.45
CA ALA A 1061 30.29 0.52 28.93
C ALA A 1061 28.82 0.31 29.35
N SER A 1062 27.87 0.86 28.57
CA SER A 1062 26.44 0.65 28.85
C SER A 1062 26.07 -0.83 28.71
N LYS A 1063 25.26 -1.31 29.64
CA LYS A 1063 24.73 -2.67 29.73
C LYS A 1063 23.23 -2.61 29.91
N VAL A 1064 22.55 -3.65 29.45
CA VAL A 1064 21.15 -3.92 29.79
C VAL A 1064 21.05 -5.30 30.44
N ALA A 1065 20.23 -5.41 31.47
CA ALA A 1065 19.82 -6.67 32.06
C ALA A 1065 18.37 -6.96 31.64
N VAL A 1066 18.14 -8.14 31.07
CA VAL A 1066 16.83 -8.60 30.57
C VAL A 1066 16.49 -9.92 31.25
N GLY A 1067 15.32 -10.01 31.89
CA GLY A 1067 14.81 -11.23 32.51
C GLY A 1067 13.32 -11.43 32.24
N PHE A 1068 12.87 -12.68 32.27
CA PHE A 1068 11.45 -13.05 32.17
C PHE A 1068 11.05 -13.87 33.40
N ASP A 1069 9.98 -13.47 34.08
CA ASP A 1069 9.50 -14.04 35.35
C ASP A 1069 10.65 -14.24 36.36
N GLU A 1070 10.59 -15.31 37.16
CA GLU A 1070 11.68 -15.74 38.06
C GLU A 1070 12.87 -16.41 37.32
N GLY A 1071 12.98 -16.21 36.00
CA GLY A 1071 14.00 -16.81 35.15
C GLY A 1071 15.40 -16.19 35.30
N ALA A 1072 16.36 -16.71 34.52
CA ALA A 1072 17.72 -16.18 34.51
C ALA A 1072 17.77 -14.78 33.88
N VAL A 1073 18.45 -13.85 34.55
CA VAL A 1073 18.69 -12.49 34.05
C VAL A 1073 19.92 -12.48 33.14
N LEU A 1074 19.74 -12.00 31.90
CA LEU A 1074 20.78 -11.85 30.89
C LEU A 1074 21.33 -10.42 30.91
N THR A 1075 22.57 -10.24 31.38
CA THR A 1075 23.26 -8.94 31.34
C THR A 1075 24.17 -8.84 30.13
N VAL A 1076 23.91 -7.88 29.25
CA VAL A 1076 24.52 -7.76 27.92
C VAL A 1076 25.17 -6.39 27.76
N PRO A 1077 26.43 -6.30 27.30
CA PRO A 1077 27.03 -5.03 26.92
C PRO A 1077 26.45 -4.52 25.59
N LEU A 1078 26.19 -3.21 25.51
CA LEU A 1078 25.70 -2.54 24.29
C LEU A 1078 26.83 -1.92 23.46
N SER A 1079 28.10 -2.16 23.80
CA SER A 1079 29.25 -1.57 23.10
C SER A 1079 29.56 -2.25 21.75
N GLY A 1080 30.12 -1.49 20.80
CA GLY A 1080 30.73 -2.05 19.58
C GLY A 1080 30.16 -1.60 18.22
N ALA A 1081 29.60 -0.40 18.09
CA ALA A 1081 29.24 0.20 16.81
C ALA A 1081 29.40 1.74 16.85
N PRO A 1082 29.49 2.42 15.67
CA PRO A 1082 29.50 3.89 15.60
C PRO A 1082 28.27 4.49 16.30
N GLU A 1083 28.42 5.71 16.83
CA GLU A 1083 27.32 6.44 17.48
C GLU A 1083 26.07 6.50 16.58
N GLY A 1084 24.91 6.26 17.17
CA GLY A 1084 23.62 6.30 16.46
C GLY A 1084 23.31 5.07 15.61
N ARG A 1085 24.25 4.12 15.42
CA ARG A 1085 23.98 2.88 14.66
C ARG A 1085 23.07 1.95 15.46
N VAL A 1086 22.00 1.49 14.82
CA VAL A 1086 21.13 0.44 15.33
C VAL A 1086 21.78 -0.93 15.09
N THR A 1087 21.75 -1.81 16.09
CA THR A 1087 22.31 -3.17 16.01
C THR A 1087 21.36 -4.20 16.58
N MET A 1088 21.32 -5.39 15.98
CA MET A 1088 20.52 -6.51 16.45
C MET A 1088 21.41 -7.69 16.84
N LYS A 1089 21.30 -8.18 18.07
CA LYS A 1089 22.12 -9.29 18.57
C LYS A 1089 21.28 -10.30 19.35
N ARG A 1090 21.57 -11.58 19.16
CA ARG A 1090 21.01 -12.66 19.98
C ARG A 1090 21.67 -12.63 21.37
N ILE A 1091 20.88 -12.51 22.42
CA ILE A 1091 21.38 -12.40 23.80
C ILE A 1091 21.21 -13.67 24.63
N GLY A 1092 20.31 -14.56 24.22
CA GLY A 1092 20.07 -15.81 24.93
C GLY A 1092 18.87 -16.58 24.38
N THR A 1093 18.46 -17.60 25.12
CA THR A 1093 17.27 -18.41 24.82
C THR A 1093 16.46 -18.58 26.10
N VAL A 1094 15.13 -18.53 25.97
CA VAL A 1094 14.18 -18.67 27.09
C VAL A 1094 13.06 -19.64 26.69
N THR A 1095 12.49 -20.33 27.68
CA THR A 1095 11.28 -21.15 27.48
C THR A 1095 10.12 -20.42 28.15
N LEU A 1096 9.09 -20.11 27.39
CA LEU A 1096 7.92 -19.34 27.85
C LEU A 1096 6.64 -20.12 27.53
N ALA A 1097 5.63 -19.98 28.38
CA ALA A 1097 4.30 -20.49 28.13
C ALA A 1097 3.52 -19.49 27.26
N ALA A 1098 2.36 -19.88 26.72
CA ALA A 1098 1.42 -18.91 26.16
C ALA A 1098 0.76 -18.12 27.31
N GLY A 1099 0.63 -16.81 27.16
CA GLY A 1099 -0.03 -15.93 28.13
C GLY A 1099 0.82 -14.75 28.59
N GLU A 1100 0.47 -14.17 29.73
CA GLU A 1100 1.17 -13.04 30.32
C GLU A 1100 2.42 -13.47 31.07
N HIS A 1101 3.49 -12.69 30.92
CA HIS A 1101 4.79 -12.88 31.56
C HIS A 1101 5.32 -11.54 32.09
N GLU A 1102 6.07 -11.57 33.18
CA GLU A 1102 6.80 -10.40 33.65
C GLU A 1102 8.09 -10.23 32.86
N LEU A 1103 8.29 -9.09 32.22
CA LEU A 1103 9.55 -8.66 31.60
C LEU A 1103 10.26 -7.69 32.53
N HIS A 1104 11.44 -8.09 33.02
CA HIS A 1104 12.29 -7.27 33.87
C HIS A 1104 13.41 -6.64 33.03
N LEU A 1105 13.46 -5.30 33.02
CA LEU A 1105 14.52 -4.52 32.40
C LEU A 1105 15.27 -3.74 33.47
N ALA A 1106 16.60 -3.71 33.38
CA ALA A 1106 17.43 -2.84 34.21
C ALA A 1106 18.67 -2.34 33.46
N ASN A 1107 19.13 -1.14 33.81
CA ASN A 1107 20.43 -0.63 33.41
C ASN A 1107 21.43 -0.76 34.57
N PRO A 1108 22.23 -1.84 34.64
CA PRO A 1108 23.22 -2.06 35.70
C PRO A 1108 24.56 -1.34 35.43
N SER A 1109 24.61 -0.40 34.48
CA SER A 1109 25.83 0.34 34.16
C SER A 1109 26.20 1.31 35.28
N ASP A 1110 27.49 1.64 35.40
CA ASP A 1110 27.96 2.57 36.43
C ASP A 1110 27.78 4.05 36.03
N SER A 1111 27.82 4.36 34.72
CA SER A 1111 27.92 5.75 34.25
C SER A 1111 27.25 6.05 32.90
N ALA A 1112 26.67 5.06 32.22
CA ALA A 1112 26.13 5.22 30.87
C ALA A 1112 24.66 4.81 30.76
N THR A 1113 23.89 5.59 30.00
CA THR A 1113 22.52 5.28 29.59
C THR A 1113 22.51 4.04 28.70
N ALA A 1114 21.55 3.14 28.91
CA ALA A 1114 21.34 1.98 28.05
C ALA A 1114 20.27 2.31 27.00
N ASN A 1115 20.68 2.43 25.73
CA ASN A 1115 19.79 2.73 24.62
C ASN A 1115 19.20 1.43 24.05
N ILE A 1116 17.93 1.18 24.35
CA ILE A 1116 17.23 -0.06 24.04
C ILE A 1116 16.08 0.29 23.11
N ASP A 1117 16.01 -0.40 21.98
CA ASP A 1117 15.00 -0.18 20.94
C ASP A 1117 13.89 -1.23 21.07
N ALA A 1118 14.19 -2.48 20.75
CA ALA A 1118 13.23 -3.56 20.78
C ALA A 1118 13.82 -4.86 21.34
N LEU A 1119 12.95 -5.74 21.85
CA LEU A 1119 13.24 -7.16 22.04
C LEU A 1119 12.43 -7.97 21.05
N VAL A 1120 13.05 -8.88 20.30
CA VAL A 1120 12.34 -9.83 19.45
C VAL A 1120 12.39 -11.21 20.08
N LEU A 1121 11.22 -11.73 20.45
CA LEU A 1121 11.04 -13.12 20.85
C LEU A 1121 10.90 -13.95 19.58
N TYR A 1122 11.97 -14.65 19.22
CA TYR A 1122 12.08 -15.40 17.99
C TYR A 1122 11.98 -16.90 18.27
N PRO A 1123 10.87 -17.59 17.97
CA PRO A 1123 10.76 -19.04 18.16
C PRO A 1123 11.93 -19.78 17.50
N VAL A 1124 12.50 -20.78 18.18
CA VAL A 1124 13.57 -21.59 17.57
C VAL A 1124 13.08 -22.38 16.35
N GLU A 1125 11.76 -22.57 16.24
CA GLU A 1125 11.08 -23.00 15.03
C GLU A 1125 9.98 -21.99 14.70
N THR A 1126 10.16 -21.18 13.66
CA THR A 1126 9.05 -20.43 13.06
C THR A 1126 8.44 -21.27 11.95
N SER A 1127 7.13 -21.16 11.76
CA SER A 1127 6.44 -21.96 10.74
C SER A 1127 5.18 -21.31 10.22
N LEU A 1128 4.70 -21.81 9.07
CA LEU A 1128 3.36 -21.58 8.58
C LEU A 1128 2.79 -22.87 7.98
N VAL A 1129 1.46 -22.97 7.92
CA VAL A 1129 0.75 -24.01 7.20
C VAL A 1129 -0.09 -23.36 6.12
N VAL A 1130 0.12 -23.78 4.87
CA VAL A 1130 -0.71 -23.37 3.72
C VAL A 1130 -1.66 -24.49 3.36
N SER A 1131 -2.94 -24.15 3.17
CA SER A 1131 -3.97 -25.03 2.62
C SER A 1131 -4.33 -24.60 1.21
N THR A 1132 -4.30 -25.52 0.26
CA THR A 1132 -4.71 -25.28 -1.12
C THR A 1132 -6.18 -25.67 -1.34
N PRO A 1133 -6.85 -25.21 -2.41
CA PRO A 1133 -8.28 -25.47 -2.64
C PRO A 1133 -8.66 -26.96 -2.72
N ASN A 1134 -7.73 -27.82 -3.14
CA ASN A 1134 -7.91 -29.28 -3.17
C ASN A 1134 -7.75 -29.96 -1.79
N GLY A 1135 -7.61 -29.20 -0.71
CA GLY A 1135 -7.49 -29.70 0.67
C GLY A 1135 -6.08 -30.14 1.08
N ARG A 1136 -5.06 -30.02 0.21
CA ARG A 1136 -3.67 -30.34 0.59
C ARG A 1136 -3.16 -29.29 1.59
N GLN A 1137 -2.60 -29.77 2.70
CA GLN A 1137 -1.89 -28.95 3.67
C GLN A 1137 -0.38 -29.14 3.56
N THR A 1138 0.36 -28.03 3.56
CA THR A 1138 1.83 -28.02 3.55
C THR A 1138 2.35 -27.13 4.67
N ALA A 1139 3.19 -27.68 5.54
CA ALA A 1139 3.93 -26.97 6.56
C ALA A 1139 5.29 -26.50 6.00
N VAL A 1140 5.60 -25.23 6.23
CA VAL A 1140 6.93 -24.64 6.04
C VAL A 1140 7.49 -24.37 7.43
N VAL A 1141 8.62 -25.00 7.79
CA VAL A 1141 9.22 -24.87 9.12
C VAL A 1141 10.68 -24.43 9.01
N ARG A 1142 10.97 -23.25 9.53
CA ARG A 1142 12.32 -22.71 9.66
C ARG A 1142 12.87 -23.09 11.04
N ASP A 1143 13.73 -24.10 11.07
CA ASP A 1143 14.34 -24.63 12.28
C ASP A 1143 15.73 -24.03 12.49
N SER A 1144 15.84 -23.10 13.44
CA SER A 1144 17.07 -22.37 13.71
C SER A 1144 18.09 -23.20 14.49
N VAL A 1145 17.69 -24.32 15.12
CA VAL A 1145 18.59 -25.24 15.83
C VAL A 1145 19.28 -26.17 14.84
N SER A 1146 18.51 -26.75 13.91
CA SER A 1146 19.06 -27.58 12.84
C SER A 1146 19.72 -26.76 11.73
N GLY A 1147 19.39 -25.47 11.62
CA GLY A 1147 19.82 -24.63 10.51
C GLY A 1147 19.21 -25.09 9.18
N THR A 1148 17.90 -25.37 9.17
CA THR A 1148 17.20 -25.91 7.99
C THR A 1148 15.83 -25.27 7.76
N LEU A 1149 15.39 -25.33 6.50
CA LEU A 1149 14.03 -25.03 6.09
C LEU A 1149 13.38 -26.31 5.57
N PHE A 1150 12.35 -26.77 6.28
CA PHE A 1150 11.54 -27.92 5.91
C PHE A 1150 10.28 -27.46 5.16
N VAL A 1151 9.93 -28.16 4.08
CA VAL A 1151 8.66 -27.99 3.34
C VAL A 1151 8.07 -29.38 3.10
N GLY A 1152 6.90 -29.66 3.65
CA GLY A 1152 6.25 -30.97 3.56
C GLY A 1152 4.90 -31.01 4.27
N THR A 1153 4.36 -32.19 4.60
CA THR A 1153 3.09 -32.25 5.34
C THR A 1153 3.28 -31.85 6.82
N PRO A 1154 2.22 -31.38 7.50
CA PRO A 1154 2.28 -31.14 8.95
C PRO A 1154 2.71 -32.38 9.76
N GLU A 1155 2.28 -33.58 9.36
CA GLU A 1155 2.69 -34.83 10.01
C GLU A 1155 4.20 -35.09 9.86
N GLN A 1156 4.75 -34.91 8.65
CA GLN A 1156 6.18 -35.02 8.42
C GLN A 1156 6.97 -33.98 9.22
N ALA A 1157 6.45 -32.75 9.34
CA ALA A 1157 7.06 -31.71 10.16
C ALA A 1157 7.19 -32.16 11.62
N THR A 1158 6.12 -32.71 12.22
CA THR A 1158 6.14 -33.12 13.65
C THR A 1158 6.92 -34.41 13.94
N THR A 1159 7.19 -35.24 12.93
CA THR A 1159 7.89 -36.52 13.08
C THR A 1159 9.34 -36.51 12.60
N ARG A 1160 9.82 -35.36 12.11
CA ARG A 1160 11.18 -35.20 11.60
C ARG A 1160 12.24 -35.34 12.69
N ASP A 1161 13.41 -35.83 12.29
CA ASP A 1161 14.59 -35.74 13.16
C ASP A 1161 15.11 -34.30 13.16
N ARG A 1162 15.46 -33.78 14.34
CA ARG A 1162 16.16 -32.51 14.52
C ARG A 1162 17.64 -32.77 14.72
N ILE A 1163 18.48 -32.20 13.87
CA ILE A 1163 19.92 -32.50 13.84
C ILE A 1163 20.71 -31.22 14.15
N ALA A 1164 21.15 -31.09 15.40
CA ALA A 1164 21.99 -29.98 15.84
C ALA A 1164 23.46 -30.32 15.60
N LEU A 1165 24.17 -29.47 14.85
CA LEU A 1165 25.60 -29.65 14.59
C LEU A 1165 26.45 -28.87 15.59
N GLU A 1166 27.55 -29.47 16.04
CA GLU A 1166 28.55 -28.78 16.85
C GLU A 1166 29.29 -27.76 15.97
N ARG A 1167 29.55 -26.54 16.49
CA ARG A 1167 30.10 -25.41 15.71
C ARG A 1167 31.34 -25.81 14.90
N GLY A 1168 31.32 -25.55 13.58
CA GLY A 1168 32.36 -25.91 12.63
C GLY A 1168 33.14 -24.74 12.03
N ASN A 1169 33.59 -23.75 12.81
CA ASN A 1169 34.51 -22.71 12.27
C ASN A 1169 35.95 -23.22 12.11
N GLU A 1170 36.15 -24.53 11.96
CA GLU A 1170 37.47 -25.06 11.62
C GLU A 1170 37.79 -24.63 10.18
N THR A 1171 38.86 -23.86 10.02
CA THR A 1171 39.43 -23.60 8.71
C THR A 1171 40.12 -24.86 8.21
N VAL A 1172 39.64 -25.43 7.12
CA VAL A 1172 40.17 -26.66 6.52
C VAL A 1172 40.76 -26.34 5.15
N SER A 1173 41.95 -26.86 4.84
CA SER A 1173 42.51 -26.70 3.49
C SER A 1173 41.92 -27.68 2.48
N PRO A 1174 41.89 -27.34 1.17
CA PRO A 1174 41.56 -28.28 0.12
C PRO A 1174 42.30 -29.62 0.26
N GLY A 1175 41.62 -30.73 -0.05
CA GLY A 1175 42.16 -32.09 0.06
C GLY A 1175 42.27 -32.66 1.49
N LYS A 1176 42.04 -31.85 2.53
CA LYS A 1176 42.11 -32.28 3.94
C LYS A 1176 40.79 -32.87 4.45
N LYS A 1177 40.85 -33.42 5.66
CA LYS A 1177 39.73 -34.08 6.33
C LYS A 1177 39.00 -33.05 7.20
N ALA A 1178 37.71 -32.83 6.94
CA ALA A 1178 36.81 -32.05 7.79
C ALA A 1178 36.12 -32.99 8.79
N ALA A 1179 36.21 -32.70 10.09
CA ALA A 1179 35.48 -33.42 11.12
C ALA A 1179 34.09 -32.79 11.31
N VAL A 1180 33.05 -33.62 11.35
CA VAL A 1180 31.67 -33.19 11.57
C VAL A 1180 31.10 -33.98 12.73
N ALA A 1181 30.55 -33.29 13.71
CA ALA A 1181 29.91 -33.89 14.88
C ALA A 1181 28.61 -33.15 15.21
N GLY A 1182 27.73 -33.82 15.93
CA GLY A 1182 26.43 -33.27 16.27
C GLY A 1182 25.56 -34.24 17.07
N LYS A 1183 24.32 -33.83 17.29
CA LYS A 1183 23.32 -34.56 18.07
C LYS A 1183 21.99 -34.60 17.34
N VAL A 1184 21.32 -35.75 17.40
CA VAL A 1184 20.00 -35.96 16.82
C VAL A 1184 18.94 -36.12 17.92
N THR A 1185 17.88 -35.33 17.82
CA THR A 1185 16.65 -35.46 18.60
C THR A 1185 15.44 -35.63 17.68
N ASP A 1186 14.26 -35.95 18.22
CA ASP A 1186 13.01 -35.73 17.50
C ASP A 1186 12.61 -34.25 17.56
N ALA A 1187 11.49 -33.90 16.91
CA ALA A 1187 10.93 -32.54 16.90
C ALA A 1187 10.60 -32.00 18.31
N PHE A 1188 10.41 -32.88 19.30
CA PHE A 1188 10.13 -32.52 20.70
C PHE A 1188 11.39 -32.48 21.57
N GLY A 1189 12.58 -32.67 20.99
CA GLY A 1189 13.86 -32.60 21.68
C GLY A 1189 14.28 -33.89 22.39
N LYS A 1190 13.60 -35.02 22.17
CA LYS A 1190 13.97 -36.32 22.75
C LYS A 1190 15.08 -36.98 21.94
N VAL A 1191 16.06 -37.58 22.61
CA VAL A 1191 17.23 -38.24 21.99
C VAL A 1191 16.84 -39.38 21.04
N VAL A 1192 17.48 -39.41 19.87
CA VAL A 1192 17.32 -40.48 18.86
C VAL A 1192 18.61 -41.29 18.69
N SER A 1193 18.62 -42.54 19.18
CA SER A 1193 19.77 -43.47 19.13
C SER A 1193 19.72 -44.39 17.91
N GLY A 1194 20.89 -44.81 17.40
CA GLY A 1194 21.01 -45.79 16.32
C GLY A 1194 20.57 -45.28 14.95
N ARG A 1195 20.36 -43.98 14.79
CA ARG A 1195 19.93 -43.36 13.53
C ARG A 1195 21.09 -43.32 12.54
N LYS A 1196 20.89 -43.81 11.32
CA LYS A 1196 21.85 -43.70 10.22
C LYS A 1196 21.83 -42.29 9.64
N LEU A 1197 23.02 -41.74 9.39
CA LEU A 1197 23.21 -40.37 8.92
C LEU A 1197 24.14 -40.35 7.71
N THR A 1198 23.83 -39.51 6.73
CA THR A 1198 24.72 -39.14 5.63
C THR A 1198 25.20 -37.71 5.84
N ILE A 1199 26.52 -37.52 5.93
CA ILE A 1199 27.17 -36.22 6.09
C ILE A 1199 27.78 -35.84 4.74
N THR A 1200 27.46 -34.67 4.21
CA THR A 1200 27.94 -34.19 2.91
C THR A 1200 28.61 -32.83 3.05
N VAL A 1201 29.80 -32.68 2.46
CA VAL A 1201 30.59 -31.44 2.42
C VAL A 1201 31.31 -31.36 1.08
N GLY A 1202 31.19 -30.25 0.34
CA GLY A 1202 31.89 -30.04 -0.93
C GLY A 1202 31.67 -31.17 -1.94
N GLY A 1203 30.44 -31.72 -2.01
CA GLY A 1203 30.08 -32.82 -2.91
C GLY A 1203 30.62 -34.20 -2.51
N ARG A 1204 31.24 -34.36 -1.34
CA ARG A 1204 31.71 -35.65 -0.79
C ARG A 1204 30.87 -36.04 0.41
N SER A 1205 30.59 -37.34 0.55
CA SER A 1205 29.77 -37.85 1.65
C SER A 1205 30.47 -38.90 2.52
N ALA A 1206 30.08 -38.96 3.79
CA ALA A 1206 30.45 -39.99 4.76
C ALA A 1206 29.20 -40.48 5.51
N GLN A 1207 29.26 -41.70 6.05
CA GLN A 1207 28.18 -42.30 6.83
C GLN A 1207 28.51 -42.27 8.33
N ALA A 1208 27.50 -42.04 9.17
CA ALA A 1208 27.62 -42.17 10.62
C ALA A 1208 26.35 -42.81 11.21
N THR A 1209 26.42 -43.17 12.50
CA THR A 1209 25.26 -43.64 13.26
C THR A 1209 25.26 -43.01 14.64
N THR A 1210 24.10 -42.62 15.14
CA THR A 1210 24.00 -41.97 16.45
C THR A 1210 24.26 -42.94 17.59
N SER A 1211 24.96 -42.45 18.61
CA SER A 1211 25.21 -43.13 19.89
C SER A 1211 23.91 -43.26 20.69
N LYS A 1212 24.00 -43.91 21.87
CA LYS A 1212 22.87 -43.98 22.82
C LYS A 1212 22.40 -42.60 23.30
N ASN A 1213 23.26 -41.59 23.22
CA ASN A 1213 22.97 -40.21 23.60
C ASN A 1213 22.52 -39.35 22.40
N GLY A 1214 22.36 -39.95 21.22
CA GLY A 1214 22.00 -39.26 19.98
C GLY A 1214 23.17 -38.56 19.29
N GLU A 1215 24.39 -38.70 19.80
CA GLU A 1215 25.59 -38.04 19.29
C GLU A 1215 26.17 -38.79 18.09
N PHE A 1216 26.80 -38.10 17.15
CA PHE A 1216 27.54 -38.71 16.06
C PHE A 1216 28.83 -37.96 15.76
N LYS A 1217 29.77 -38.64 15.11
CA LYS A 1217 30.99 -38.04 14.57
C LYS A 1217 31.36 -38.71 13.27
N ALA A 1218 31.69 -37.92 12.26
CA ALA A 1218 32.12 -38.34 10.94
C ALA A 1218 33.32 -37.52 10.47
N VAL A 1219 34.03 -38.02 9.48
CA VAL A 1219 35.13 -37.30 8.83
C VAL A 1219 34.96 -37.38 7.32
N VAL A 1220 34.88 -36.24 6.65
CA VAL A 1220 34.76 -36.13 5.20
C VAL A 1220 36.07 -35.63 4.61
N LYS A 1221 36.64 -36.33 3.63
CA LYS A 1221 37.80 -35.82 2.88
C LYS A 1221 37.30 -34.86 1.81
N LEU A 1222 37.70 -33.59 1.89
CA LEU A 1222 37.34 -32.56 0.92
C LEU A 1222 38.04 -32.82 -0.43
N PRO A 1223 37.43 -32.44 -1.57
CA PRO A 1223 38.11 -32.44 -2.86
C PRO A 1223 39.36 -31.54 -2.84
N ASP A 1224 40.35 -31.84 -3.68
CA ASP A 1224 41.48 -30.94 -3.90
C ASP A 1224 41.09 -29.68 -4.71
N THR A 1225 40.00 -29.78 -5.49
CA THR A 1225 39.45 -28.72 -6.36
C THR A 1225 38.32 -27.92 -5.72
N ILE A 1226 38.11 -28.06 -4.41
CA ILE A 1226 37.06 -27.31 -3.71
C ILE A 1226 37.41 -25.80 -3.73
N GLY A 1227 36.43 -24.95 -4.05
CA GLY A 1227 36.59 -23.50 -4.02
C GLY A 1227 36.94 -22.98 -2.63
N LEU A 1228 37.58 -21.82 -2.54
CA LEU A 1228 37.84 -21.17 -1.25
C LEU A 1228 36.56 -20.49 -0.72
N GLY A 1229 36.51 -20.25 0.60
CA GLY A 1229 35.38 -19.64 1.28
C GLY A 1229 34.52 -20.64 2.05
N ARG A 1230 33.28 -20.25 2.32
CA ARG A 1230 32.36 -21.01 3.18
C ARG A 1230 31.67 -22.12 2.39
N HIS A 1231 31.72 -23.35 2.90
CA HIS A 1231 31.01 -24.49 2.32
C HIS A 1231 29.98 -25.05 3.29
N ARG A 1232 28.81 -25.43 2.75
CA ARG A 1232 27.70 -26.00 3.51
C ARG A 1232 28.02 -27.44 3.90
N VAL A 1233 27.91 -27.72 5.18
CA VAL A 1233 27.85 -29.08 5.73
C VAL A 1233 26.38 -29.46 5.85
N THR A 1234 25.99 -30.57 5.22
CA THR A 1234 24.62 -31.11 5.32
C THR A 1234 24.66 -32.48 5.96
N VAL A 1235 23.84 -32.71 6.99
CA VAL A 1235 23.66 -34.01 7.63
C VAL A 1235 22.21 -34.43 7.48
N THR A 1236 21.96 -35.53 6.78
CA THR A 1236 20.60 -36.04 6.54
C THR A 1236 20.39 -37.37 7.24
N SER A 1237 19.20 -37.55 7.80
CA SER A 1237 18.66 -38.84 8.23
C SER A 1237 17.57 -39.31 7.26
N ALA A 1238 16.83 -40.37 7.60
CA ALA A 1238 15.66 -40.80 6.83
C ALA A 1238 14.47 -39.83 6.92
N SER A 1239 14.44 -38.95 7.94
CA SER A 1239 13.29 -38.10 8.24
C SER A 1239 13.66 -36.65 8.56
N GLY A 1240 14.93 -36.25 8.52
CA GLY A 1240 15.34 -34.89 8.87
C GLY A 1240 16.71 -34.48 8.31
N GLU A 1241 17.01 -33.20 8.41
CA GLU A 1241 18.23 -32.57 7.92
C GLU A 1241 18.75 -31.56 8.96
N GLY A 1242 20.07 -31.44 9.09
CA GLY A 1242 20.75 -30.36 9.80
C GLY A 1242 21.90 -29.80 8.98
N THR A 1243 22.10 -28.49 9.02
CA THR A 1243 23.20 -27.84 8.29
C THR A 1243 24.07 -26.94 9.16
N ALA A 1244 25.33 -26.83 8.76
CA ALA A 1244 26.34 -25.95 9.34
C ALA A 1244 27.30 -25.49 8.24
N TRP A 1245 28.34 -24.76 8.62
CA TRP A 1245 29.32 -24.20 7.70
C TRP A 1245 30.72 -24.56 8.15
N ILE A 1246 31.62 -24.75 7.18
CA ILE A 1246 33.06 -24.78 7.39
C ILE A 1246 33.73 -23.74 6.50
N GLU A 1247 34.87 -23.23 6.95
CA GLU A 1247 35.69 -22.31 6.15
C GLU A 1247 36.78 -23.09 5.40
N VAL A 1248 36.89 -22.88 4.10
CA VAL A 1248 37.94 -23.49 3.26
C VAL A 1248 38.93 -22.43 2.82
N ALA A 1249 40.16 -22.53 3.31
CA ALA A 1249 41.22 -21.57 3.00
C ALA A 1249 42.48 -22.26 2.45
N ALA A 1250 43.25 -21.52 1.65
CA ALA A 1250 44.56 -21.96 1.18
C ALA A 1250 45.50 -22.28 2.37
N LYS A 1251 46.48 -23.18 2.16
CA LYS A 1251 47.45 -23.51 3.22
C LYS A 1251 48.21 -22.26 3.66
N SER A 1252 48.35 -22.08 4.97
CA SER A 1252 49.34 -21.16 5.55
C SER A 1252 50.75 -21.66 5.19
N GLY A 1253 51.28 -21.23 4.05
CA GLY A 1253 52.60 -21.66 3.56
C GLY A 1253 52.92 -21.36 2.09
N ASP A 1254 51.93 -21.02 1.24
CA ASP A 1254 52.15 -20.68 -0.18
C ASP A 1254 52.05 -19.17 -0.50
N ARG A 1255 52.16 -18.30 0.51
CA ARG A 1255 52.57 -16.91 0.27
C ARG A 1255 54.10 -16.87 0.19
N ASP A 1256 54.64 -17.47 -0.87
CA ASP A 1256 55.94 -17.01 -1.37
C ASP A 1256 55.74 -15.58 -1.89
N HIS A 1257 56.73 -14.76 -1.59
CA HIS A 1257 56.86 -13.37 -1.98
C HIS A 1257 56.52 -13.13 -3.47
N ASP A 1258 55.33 -12.62 -3.74
CA ASP A 1258 55.17 -11.61 -4.78
C ASP A 1258 54.78 -10.32 -4.06
N GLY A 1259 55.75 -9.41 -4.03
CA GLY A 1259 55.71 -8.19 -3.23
C GLY A 1259 54.76 -7.17 -3.81
N ASP A 1260 53.75 -6.81 -3.02
CA ASP A 1260 53.01 -5.55 -3.21
C ASP A 1260 52.67 -4.83 -1.88
N ASP A 1261 53.11 -5.35 -0.73
CA ASP A 1261 52.78 -4.79 0.59
C ASP A 1261 53.76 -3.69 1.09
N ASP A 1262 54.79 -3.35 0.32
CA ASP A 1262 55.83 -2.37 0.72
C ASP A 1262 55.78 -1.03 -0.04
N ARG A 1263 54.83 -0.80 -0.97
CA ARG A 1263 54.73 0.50 -1.69
C ARG A 1263 53.78 1.51 -1.05
N ALA A 1264 53.04 1.14 -0.01
CA ALA A 1264 52.08 2.03 0.65
C ALA A 1264 52.65 2.83 1.83
N ARG A 1265 53.93 2.65 2.20
CA ARG A 1265 54.55 3.33 3.36
C ARG A 1265 55.64 4.36 3.07
N GLU A 1266 55.84 4.76 1.80
CA GLU A 1266 56.80 5.83 1.43
C GLU A 1266 56.18 6.98 0.62
N ARG A 1267 54.86 7.15 0.65
CA ARG A 1267 54.19 8.38 0.17
C ARG A 1267 53.02 8.81 1.06
N GLU A 1268 53.33 9.04 2.33
CA GLU A 1268 52.70 10.00 3.25
C GLU A 1268 53.83 10.55 4.13
#